data_AF-A0A2D8RE98-F1
#
_entry.id   AF-A0A2D8RE98-F1
#
_cell.length_a   1.000
_cell.length_b   1.000
_cell.length_c   1.000
_cell.angle_alpha   90.00
_cell.angle_beta   90.00
_cell.angle_gamma   90.00
#
_symmetry.space_group_name_H-M   'P 1'
#
loop_
_entity.id
_entity.type
_entity.pdbx_description
1 polymer ?
#
loop_
_entity_poly.entity_id
_entity_poly.type
_entity_poly.pdbx_seq_one_letter_code
_entity_poly.pdbx_strand_id
1 'polypeptide(L)'
;MKKARLRPLSLIIMAIAAGAAAPMSALAHQDDVAQLAAQEMAAADTVYKVHFPNLKLARKATISFHANLLASNYDEGYLVMELNEREQAKLSRFGFTFEPATEWVEKRNQVLTTMQEMTQLRQELRSSGDGAMIAQDVALRGIPGYECYETVEETFAVAGDMVATYPNLATWIDVGNSWEKNQGLGGHDIRVLKLTNRSTGGQKPILFINSAIHAREFTTAPLTLDFARTLLSGYGTDADITWILDHHEVHLMLHTNPDGRKKAETGILWRKNTNQNYCGSTSNKRGADLNRNFTFGWNSANGSSGDQCNDTYRGPRPGSEPETQAIESYVRSIFPDRRGSGKNDAAPADTSGIHLDIHSYSELVLWPWGDTSTAAPNGQALQTLGRKFAWFNGYTPQQSIGLYPTDGTSDGVSYGELGVAAYTFELGTDFFQSCSVYDGKIKPDNLRALIYAAKVVRTPYLTPAGPDVTSVSLSVNGSAATLAASATDTRFSSRNGREPVQAIAQAEYYIDVPPWKAGAEPVALASTDGRFDEGTEELTGSIDTSGLSEGKHTVFVRARDAAGNWGAVSAAFLEVGDDSGGGNSQYEYANTTSQAIPDRGSVTSQITVPADAPAASSATVSVTIDHTYQGDVRLTLSKGGRSVIVKNNNGRDSSRGSKTYTASISASQFNGLTGAWTLTAQDVYSRDTGSLTSWKLVLDK
;
A
#
# COMPACT_ATOMS: atom_id res chain seq x y z
N MET A 1 -28.61 -67.02 -2.35
CA MET A 1 -29.03 -66.36 -3.60
C MET A 1 -29.01 -64.84 -3.40
N LYS A 2 -28.17 -64.18 -4.21
CA LYS A 2 -27.99 -62.75 -4.54
C LYS A 2 -28.55 -61.65 -3.62
N LYS A 3 -27.64 -60.95 -2.94
CA LYS A 3 -27.79 -59.60 -2.37
C LYS A 3 -27.51 -58.51 -3.43
N ALA A 4 -28.26 -57.42 -3.35
CA ALA A 4 -28.19 -56.25 -4.22
C ALA A 4 -26.84 -55.50 -4.12
N ARG A 5 -26.35 -54.99 -5.25
CA ARG A 5 -25.09 -54.23 -5.39
C ARG A 5 -25.38 -52.73 -5.37
N LEU A 6 -24.74 -52.00 -4.47
CA LEU A 6 -24.41 -50.58 -4.62
C LEU A 6 -23.25 -50.43 -5.63
N ARG A 7 -23.27 -49.34 -6.42
CA ARG A 7 -22.15 -48.89 -7.26
C ARG A 7 -21.40 -47.74 -6.57
N PRO A 8 -20.06 -47.72 -6.57
CA PRO A 8 -19.30 -46.48 -6.40
C PRO A 8 -18.67 -45.99 -7.71
N LEU A 9 -18.44 -44.67 -7.76
CA LEU A 9 -17.81 -43.89 -8.82
C LEU A 9 -16.42 -44.41 -9.20
N SER A 10 -16.12 -44.46 -10.50
CA SER A 10 -14.80 -44.74 -11.05
C SER A 10 -13.92 -43.49 -11.10
N LEU A 11 -12.76 -43.58 -10.46
CA LEU A 11 -11.61 -42.70 -10.66
C LEU A 11 -10.98 -43.04 -12.03
N ILE A 12 -10.88 -42.08 -12.94
CA ILE A 12 -10.15 -42.23 -14.20
C ILE A 12 -8.71 -41.75 -13.96
N ILE A 13 -7.76 -42.69 -13.97
CA ILE A 13 -6.32 -42.44 -14.04
C ILE A 13 -5.96 -42.26 -15.52
N MET A 14 -5.52 -41.07 -15.91
CA MET A 14 -4.92 -40.82 -17.22
C MET A 14 -3.40 -40.87 -17.07
N ALA A 15 -2.78 -41.89 -17.66
CA ALA A 15 -1.33 -42.04 -17.70
C ALA A 15 -0.72 -41.03 -18.71
N ILE A 16 0.22 -40.21 -18.26
CA ILE A 16 1.07 -39.39 -19.13
C ILE A 16 2.39 -40.15 -19.31
N ALA A 17 2.71 -40.47 -20.57
CA ALA A 17 3.97 -41.07 -20.96
C ALA A 17 5.12 -40.09 -20.73
N ALA A 18 6.14 -40.53 -19.99
CA ALA A 18 7.40 -39.82 -19.82
C ALA A 18 8.25 -39.92 -21.11
N GLY A 19 8.41 -38.78 -21.77
CA GLY A 19 9.43 -38.57 -22.80
C GLY A 19 10.06 -37.20 -22.55
N ALA A 20 11.08 -37.15 -21.70
CA ALA A 20 11.76 -35.91 -21.34
C ALA A 20 12.85 -35.58 -22.38
N ALA A 21 12.51 -34.74 -23.34
CA ALA A 21 13.45 -33.77 -23.88
C ALA A 21 13.08 -32.43 -23.23
N ALA A 22 14.00 -31.82 -22.50
CA ALA A 22 13.81 -30.46 -22.02
C ALA A 22 13.57 -29.55 -23.23
N PRO A 23 12.54 -28.69 -23.24
CA PRO A 23 12.28 -27.82 -24.37
C PRO A 23 13.47 -26.86 -24.55
N MET A 24 13.94 -26.67 -25.78
CA MET A 24 15.03 -25.74 -26.14
C MET A 24 14.82 -24.32 -25.57
N SER A 25 13.58 -23.91 -25.29
CA SER A 25 13.25 -22.61 -24.70
C SER A 25 13.74 -22.44 -23.25
N ALA A 26 13.81 -23.51 -22.46
CA ALA A 26 14.25 -23.43 -21.07
C ALA A 26 15.79 -23.29 -20.95
N LEU A 27 16.53 -23.89 -21.88
CA LEU A 27 18.00 -23.78 -21.96
C LEU A 27 18.42 -22.38 -22.47
N ALA A 28 17.74 -21.86 -23.50
CA ALA A 28 17.99 -20.51 -24.01
C ALA A 28 17.73 -19.40 -22.95
N HIS A 29 16.81 -19.64 -22.01
CA HIS A 29 16.46 -18.68 -20.98
C HIS A 29 17.50 -18.61 -19.83
N GLN A 30 18.30 -19.66 -19.62
CA GLN A 30 19.38 -19.67 -18.62
C GLN A 30 20.65 -19.01 -19.12
N ASP A 31 21.00 -19.23 -20.39
CA ASP A 31 22.13 -18.56 -21.03
C ASP A 31 21.92 -17.04 -21.03
N ASP A 32 20.67 -16.57 -21.18
CA ASP A 32 20.30 -15.14 -21.01
C ASP A 32 20.58 -14.66 -19.58
N VAL A 33 20.08 -15.32 -18.52
CA VAL A 33 20.25 -14.82 -17.13
C VAL A 33 21.72 -14.74 -16.68
N ALA A 34 22.53 -15.76 -16.97
CA ALA A 34 23.95 -15.73 -16.61
C ALA A 34 24.72 -14.64 -17.38
N GLN A 35 24.42 -14.48 -18.67
CA GLN A 35 24.99 -13.43 -19.50
C GLN A 35 24.59 -12.03 -19.01
N LEU A 36 23.32 -11.82 -18.68
CA LEU A 36 22.83 -10.53 -18.19
C LEU A 36 23.44 -10.18 -16.82
N ALA A 37 23.56 -11.15 -15.91
CA ALA A 37 24.24 -10.96 -14.63
C ALA A 37 25.73 -10.62 -14.81
N ALA A 38 26.43 -11.28 -15.73
CA ALA A 38 27.83 -10.95 -16.03
C ALA A 38 27.99 -9.51 -16.56
N GLN A 39 27.06 -9.04 -17.39
CA GLN A 39 27.02 -7.64 -17.85
C GLN A 39 26.81 -6.66 -16.68
N GLU A 40 25.92 -6.99 -15.73
CA GLU A 40 25.68 -6.16 -14.52
C GLU A 40 26.92 -6.08 -13.62
N MET A 41 27.61 -7.21 -13.44
CA MET A 41 28.84 -7.28 -12.63
C MET A 41 29.99 -6.50 -13.26
N ALA A 42 30.07 -6.44 -14.59
CA ALA A 42 31.12 -5.70 -15.31
C ALA A 42 31.07 -4.18 -15.07
N ALA A 43 29.92 -3.63 -14.65
CA ALA A 43 29.79 -2.20 -14.33
C ALA A 43 30.35 -1.80 -12.94
N ALA A 44 30.81 -2.77 -12.13
CA ALA A 44 31.24 -2.58 -10.74
C ALA A 44 32.25 -1.45 -10.53
N ASP A 45 33.25 -1.31 -11.41
CA ASP A 45 34.36 -0.35 -11.26
C ASP A 45 33.94 1.10 -11.50
N THR A 46 32.68 1.35 -11.88
CA THR A 46 32.14 2.68 -12.15
C THR A 46 31.13 3.14 -11.10
N VAL A 47 30.94 2.39 -10.01
CA VAL A 47 29.98 2.72 -8.94
C VAL A 47 30.68 3.35 -7.74
N TYR A 48 30.21 4.53 -7.33
CA TYR A 48 30.82 5.35 -6.29
C TYR A 48 29.83 5.71 -5.18
N LYS A 49 30.32 5.75 -3.93
CA LYS A 49 29.72 6.56 -2.87
C LYS A 49 30.11 8.01 -3.14
N VAL A 50 29.12 8.82 -3.46
CA VAL A 50 29.24 10.23 -3.84
C VAL A 50 28.85 11.09 -2.65
N HIS A 51 29.84 11.47 -1.86
CA HIS A 51 29.69 12.29 -0.65
C HIS A 51 29.35 13.72 -1.04
N PHE A 52 28.31 14.27 -0.44
CA PHE A 52 27.80 15.59 -0.79
C PHE A 52 28.11 16.63 0.30
N PRO A 53 28.40 17.89 -0.08
CA PRO A 53 28.76 18.93 0.87
C PRO A 53 27.56 19.46 1.68
N ASN A 54 26.33 19.30 1.17
CA ASN A 54 25.08 19.58 1.88
C ASN A 54 23.88 18.96 1.14
N LEU A 55 22.79 18.77 1.87
CA LEU A 55 21.56 18.16 1.37
C LEU A 55 20.95 18.90 0.16
N LYS A 56 21.09 20.23 0.09
CA LYS A 56 20.57 21.02 -1.04
C LYS A 56 21.31 20.70 -2.34
N LEU A 57 22.63 20.53 -2.29
CA LEU A 57 23.41 20.11 -3.45
C LEU A 57 23.19 18.63 -3.78
N ALA A 58 23.05 17.77 -2.78
CA ALA A 58 22.69 16.36 -2.96
C ALA A 58 21.43 16.22 -3.82
N ARG A 59 20.36 16.92 -3.43
CA ARG A 59 19.08 16.93 -4.16
C ARG A 59 19.22 17.49 -5.59
N LYS A 60 20.11 18.45 -5.83
CA LYS A 60 20.37 18.94 -7.20
C LYS A 60 21.15 17.93 -8.05
N ALA A 61 22.02 17.14 -7.43
CA ALA A 61 22.76 16.08 -8.10
C ALA A 61 21.83 14.91 -8.46
N THR A 62 20.95 14.47 -7.55
CA THR A 62 19.95 13.41 -7.84
C THR A 62 19.02 13.79 -8.98
N ILE A 63 18.76 15.09 -9.17
CA ILE A 63 18.04 15.65 -10.31
C ILE A 63 18.87 15.58 -11.60
N SER A 64 20.07 16.15 -11.57
CA SER A 64 20.88 16.37 -12.79
C SER A 64 21.51 15.08 -13.33
N PHE A 65 21.68 14.09 -12.46
CA PHE A 65 22.28 12.79 -12.73
C PHE A 65 21.33 11.66 -12.33
N HIS A 66 20.02 11.88 -12.48
CA HIS A 66 19.01 10.91 -12.08
C HIS A 66 19.23 9.53 -12.71
N ALA A 67 19.62 9.49 -13.99
CA ALA A 67 19.90 8.23 -14.69
C ALA A 67 21.08 7.44 -14.09
N ASN A 68 22.00 8.12 -13.41
CA ASN A 68 23.18 7.54 -12.77
C ASN A 68 22.91 7.11 -11.31
N LEU A 69 21.79 7.51 -10.72
CA LEU A 69 21.51 7.34 -9.31
C LEU A 69 21.00 5.92 -9.02
N LEU A 70 21.62 5.23 -8.06
CA LEU A 70 21.32 3.85 -7.67
C LEU A 70 20.75 3.71 -6.25
N ALA A 71 21.18 4.56 -5.31
CA ALA A 71 20.58 4.70 -3.99
C ALA A 71 20.80 6.12 -3.41
N SER A 72 20.02 6.51 -2.40
CA SER A 72 20.20 7.77 -1.65
C SER A 72 20.33 7.54 -0.14
N ASN A 73 21.44 7.96 0.46
CA ASN A 73 21.71 7.82 1.89
C ASN A 73 21.88 9.21 2.50
N TYR A 74 20.80 10.00 2.50
CA TYR A 74 20.84 11.40 2.91
C TYR A 74 21.31 11.60 4.35
N ASP A 75 20.94 10.70 5.26
CA ASP A 75 21.32 10.78 6.67
C ASP A 75 22.81 10.46 6.90
N GLU A 76 23.40 9.66 6.02
CA GLU A 76 24.82 9.29 6.04
C GLU A 76 25.70 10.22 5.19
N GLY A 77 25.10 11.18 4.47
CA GLY A 77 25.84 12.20 3.74
C GLY A 77 26.33 11.81 2.33
N TYR A 78 25.82 10.71 1.74
CA TYR A 78 26.24 10.27 0.40
C TYR A 78 25.09 9.73 -0.47
N LEU A 79 25.36 9.66 -1.78
CA LEU A 79 24.55 8.99 -2.79
C LEU A 79 25.33 7.78 -3.33
N VAL A 80 24.66 6.78 -3.89
CA VAL A 80 25.33 5.73 -4.68
C VAL A 80 25.03 5.98 -6.15
N MET A 81 26.08 6.14 -6.96
CA MET A 81 25.94 6.52 -8.37
C MET A 81 26.92 5.77 -9.28
N GLU A 82 26.46 5.40 -10.47
CA GLU A 82 27.30 4.92 -11.56
C GLU A 82 27.80 6.11 -12.38
N LEU A 83 29.10 6.43 -12.33
CA LEU A 83 29.66 7.66 -12.90
C LEU A 83 30.90 7.40 -13.76
N ASN A 84 30.94 8.02 -14.93
CA ASN A 84 32.18 8.14 -15.71
C ASN A 84 33.04 9.34 -15.24
N GLU A 85 34.28 9.41 -15.74
CA GLU A 85 35.25 10.46 -15.37
C GLU A 85 34.73 11.89 -15.61
N ARG A 86 33.94 12.11 -16.68
CA ARG A 86 33.40 13.44 -16.99
C ARG A 86 32.31 13.84 -16.00
N GLU A 87 31.50 12.90 -15.55
CA GLU A 87 30.43 13.13 -14.58
C GLU A 87 31.01 13.39 -13.18
N GLN A 88 32.03 12.62 -12.77
CA GLN A 88 32.79 12.90 -11.56
C GLN A 88 33.39 14.30 -11.61
N ALA A 89 34.06 14.67 -12.71
CA ALA A 89 34.64 16.00 -12.87
C ALA A 89 33.61 17.15 -12.80
N LYS A 90 32.35 16.93 -13.23
CA LYS A 90 31.28 17.91 -13.06
C LYS A 90 30.89 18.04 -11.59
N LEU A 91 30.68 16.93 -10.89
CA LEU A 91 30.29 16.91 -9.48
C LEU A 91 31.40 17.46 -8.56
N SER A 92 32.68 17.16 -8.82
CA SER A 92 33.82 17.71 -8.06
C SER A 92 33.84 19.24 -8.02
N ARG A 93 33.41 19.91 -9.10
CA ARG A 93 33.33 21.39 -9.17
C ARG A 93 32.34 21.99 -8.17
N PHE A 94 31.41 21.18 -7.68
CA PHE A 94 30.43 21.57 -6.66
C PHE A 94 30.78 21.03 -5.26
N GLY A 95 32.00 20.50 -5.07
CA GLY A 95 32.49 20.04 -3.77
C GLY A 95 32.08 18.63 -3.38
N PHE A 96 31.65 17.80 -4.33
CA PHE A 96 31.41 16.37 -4.09
C PHE A 96 32.74 15.59 -4.08
N THR A 97 32.81 14.57 -3.23
CA THR A 97 33.94 13.63 -3.17
C THR A 97 33.47 12.20 -3.41
N PHE A 98 34.39 11.34 -3.84
CA PHE A 98 34.08 10.01 -4.36
C PHE A 98 34.95 8.97 -3.68
N GLU A 99 34.34 7.85 -3.31
CA GLU A 99 35.05 6.62 -2.98
C GLU A 99 34.34 5.45 -3.67
N PRO A 100 35.06 4.37 -4.01
CA PRO A 100 34.42 3.17 -4.58
C PRO A 100 33.30 2.66 -3.66
N ALA A 101 32.15 2.31 -4.24
CA ALA A 101 31.03 1.76 -3.48
C ALA A 101 31.18 0.26 -3.20
N THR A 102 32.35 -0.17 -2.71
CA THR A 102 32.74 -1.59 -2.61
C THR A 102 31.70 -2.45 -1.88
N GLU A 103 31.26 -2.02 -0.69
CA GLU A 103 30.27 -2.77 0.11
C GLU A 103 28.93 -2.91 -0.62
N TRP A 104 28.50 -1.86 -1.33
CA TRP A 104 27.25 -1.88 -2.08
C TRP A 104 27.35 -2.85 -3.27
N VAL A 105 28.48 -2.80 -4.00
CA VAL A 105 28.77 -3.69 -5.13
C VAL A 105 28.88 -5.15 -4.67
N GLU A 106 29.57 -5.41 -3.56
CA GLU A 106 29.69 -6.74 -2.97
C GLU A 106 28.32 -7.31 -2.60
N LYS A 107 27.48 -6.51 -1.94
CA LYS A 107 26.11 -6.90 -1.60
C LYS A 107 25.28 -7.22 -2.85
N ARG A 108 25.34 -6.36 -3.88
CA ARG A 108 24.66 -6.61 -5.16
C ARG A 108 25.14 -7.91 -5.80
N ASN A 109 26.46 -8.12 -5.86
CA ASN A 109 27.05 -9.31 -6.46
C ASN A 109 26.72 -10.58 -5.66
N GLN A 110 26.63 -10.51 -4.33
CA GLN A 110 26.18 -11.62 -3.50
C GLN A 110 24.74 -12.02 -3.84
N VAL A 111 23.82 -11.04 -3.97
CA VAL A 111 22.43 -11.28 -4.38
C VAL A 111 22.37 -11.94 -5.76
N LEU A 112 23.14 -11.43 -6.74
CA LEU A 112 23.23 -12.03 -8.08
C LEU A 112 23.66 -13.50 -8.02
N THR A 113 24.73 -13.81 -7.27
CA THR A 113 25.22 -15.18 -7.10
C THR A 113 24.17 -16.08 -6.45
N THR A 114 23.56 -15.65 -5.34
CA THR A 114 22.51 -16.42 -4.66
C THR A 114 21.32 -16.70 -5.58
N MET A 115 20.91 -15.73 -6.40
CA MET A 115 19.81 -15.89 -7.35
C MET A 115 20.18 -16.85 -8.50
N GLN A 116 21.42 -16.83 -8.97
CA GLN A 116 21.92 -17.79 -9.96
C GLN A 116 21.94 -19.21 -9.40
N GLU A 117 22.48 -19.41 -8.19
CA GLU A 117 22.52 -20.70 -7.49
C GLU A 117 21.11 -21.26 -7.27
N MET A 118 20.17 -20.43 -6.82
CA MET A 118 18.77 -20.84 -6.63
C MET A 118 18.08 -21.21 -7.95
N THR A 119 18.43 -20.53 -9.04
CA THR A 119 17.91 -20.86 -10.37
C THR A 119 18.43 -22.21 -10.85
N GLN A 120 19.72 -22.48 -10.63
CA GLN A 120 20.34 -23.77 -10.96
C GLN A 120 19.74 -24.90 -10.12
N LEU A 121 19.62 -24.71 -8.81
CA LEU A 121 19.04 -25.70 -7.90
C LEU A 121 17.59 -26.07 -8.28
N ARG A 122 16.77 -25.07 -8.64
CA ARG A 122 15.39 -25.30 -9.11
C ARG A 122 15.34 -26.15 -10.37
N GLN A 123 16.29 -26.00 -11.28
CA GLN A 123 16.36 -26.81 -12.49
C GLN A 123 16.76 -28.25 -12.18
N GLU A 124 17.78 -28.45 -11.33
CA GLU A 124 18.21 -29.78 -10.90
C GLU A 124 17.05 -30.54 -10.26
N LEU A 125 16.28 -29.89 -9.38
CA LEU A 125 15.07 -30.45 -8.76
C LEU A 125 13.95 -30.77 -9.75
N ARG A 126 13.78 -29.98 -10.82
CA ARG A 126 12.82 -30.29 -11.89
C ARG A 126 13.25 -31.48 -12.73
N SER A 127 14.56 -31.69 -12.87
CA SER A 127 15.14 -32.78 -13.66
C SER A 127 15.23 -34.12 -12.93
N SER A 128 15.18 -34.13 -11.59
CA SER A 128 15.40 -35.34 -10.77
C SER A 128 14.17 -36.25 -10.61
N GLY A 129 13.01 -35.93 -11.18
CA GLY A 129 11.81 -36.80 -11.16
C GLY A 129 11.05 -36.86 -9.82
N ASP A 130 11.62 -36.37 -8.72
CA ASP A 130 10.96 -36.18 -7.41
C ASP A 130 10.16 -34.85 -7.31
N GLY A 131 10.08 -34.13 -8.44
CA GLY A 131 9.85 -32.67 -8.51
C GLY A 131 8.42 -32.16 -8.41
N ALA A 132 7.40 -32.95 -8.04
CA ALA A 132 6.04 -32.41 -7.90
C ALA A 132 5.80 -31.81 -6.50
N MET A 133 6.27 -32.47 -5.44
CA MET A 133 6.05 -32.04 -4.05
C MET A 133 7.16 -31.10 -3.55
N ILE A 134 8.42 -31.32 -3.97
CA ILE A 134 9.56 -30.50 -3.52
C ILE A 134 9.67 -29.19 -4.33
N ALA A 135 9.30 -29.19 -5.63
CA ALA A 135 9.31 -27.95 -6.40
C ALA A 135 8.23 -26.95 -5.94
N GLN A 136 7.20 -27.41 -5.22
CA GLN A 136 6.16 -26.57 -4.61
C GLN A 136 6.57 -26.06 -3.21
N ASP A 137 7.47 -26.75 -2.51
CA ASP A 137 8.00 -26.35 -1.19
C ASP A 137 9.30 -25.50 -1.30
N VAL A 138 10.00 -25.61 -2.45
CA VAL A 138 11.07 -24.71 -2.93
C VAL A 138 10.47 -23.60 -3.83
N ALA A 139 9.17 -23.67 -4.15
CA ALA A 139 8.46 -22.60 -4.84
C ALA A 139 8.31 -21.42 -3.90
N LEU A 140 9.04 -20.37 -4.25
CA LEU A 140 8.75 -18.95 -4.07
C LEU A 140 8.07 -18.61 -2.72
N ARG A 141 8.89 -18.09 -1.80
CA ARG A 141 8.46 -17.38 -0.59
C ARG A 141 8.75 -15.88 -0.79
N GLY A 142 8.56 -15.38 -2.01
CA GLY A 142 9.05 -14.08 -2.47
C GLY A 142 10.39 -14.13 -3.23
N ILE A 143 10.86 -12.94 -3.61
CA ILE A 143 12.10 -12.71 -4.36
C ILE A 143 13.30 -13.10 -3.47
N PRO A 144 14.27 -13.92 -3.93
CA PRO A 144 15.41 -14.31 -3.10
C PRO A 144 16.20 -13.11 -2.56
N GLY A 145 16.53 -13.11 -1.26
CA GLY A 145 17.15 -11.97 -0.57
C GLY A 145 16.22 -10.79 -0.27
N TYR A 146 14.96 -10.87 -0.74
CA TYR A 146 13.90 -9.88 -0.59
C TYR A 146 12.54 -10.58 -0.40
N GLU A 147 12.50 -11.61 0.44
CA GLU A 147 11.39 -12.57 0.55
C GLU A 147 10.06 -11.93 1.00
N CYS A 148 10.07 -10.69 1.50
CA CYS A 148 8.85 -9.92 1.75
C CYS A 148 8.13 -9.46 0.48
N TYR A 149 8.78 -9.53 -0.69
CA TYR A 149 8.19 -9.12 -1.96
C TYR A 149 7.82 -10.33 -2.78
N GLU A 150 6.55 -10.44 -3.14
CA GLU A 150 6.07 -11.44 -4.08
C GLU A 150 6.70 -11.22 -5.47
N THR A 151 7.06 -12.33 -6.13
CA THR A 151 7.34 -12.37 -7.56
C THR A 151 6.10 -12.02 -8.39
N VAL A 152 6.27 -11.79 -9.70
CA VAL A 152 5.14 -11.59 -10.65
C VAL A 152 4.09 -12.69 -10.52
N GLU A 153 4.52 -13.96 -10.50
CA GLU A 153 3.62 -15.10 -10.45
C GLU A 153 2.89 -15.19 -9.10
N GLU A 154 3.59 -14.98 -7.99
CA GLU A 154 2.98 -14.95 -6.66
C GLU A 154 1.99 -13.79 -6.53
N THR A 155 2.33 -12.61 -7.03
CA THR A 155 1.45 -11.43 -7.03
C THR A 155 0.15 -11.74 -7.76
N PHE A 156 0.23 -12.36 -8.94
CA PHE A 156 -0.95 -12.73 -9.72
C PHE A 156 -1.75 -13.88 -9.10
N ALA A 157 -1.09 -14.86 -8.49
CA ALA A 157 -1.75 -15.93 -7.76
C ALA A 157 -2.55 -15.36 -6.57
N VAL A 158 -1.94 -14.48 -5.77
CA VAL A 158 -2.63 -13.79 -4.67
C VAL A 158 -3.82 -12.99 -5.17
N ALA A 159 -3.68 -12.23 -6.27
CA ALA A 159 -4.80 -11.46 -6.83
C ALA A 159 -5.93 -12.40 -7.31
N GLY A 160 -5.59 -13.55 -7.89
CA GLY A 160 -6.57 -14.60 -8.23
C GLY A 160 -7.29 -15.16 -7.01
N ASP A 161 -6.55 -15.46 -5.94
CA ASP A 161 -7.10 -15.96 -4.68
C ASP A 161 -8.00 -14.93 -3.99
N MET A 162 -7.66 -13.64 -4.07
CA MET A 162 -8.52 -12.55 -3.60
C MET A 162 -9.87 -12.55 -4.33
N VAL A 163 -9.89 -12.76 -5.65
CA VAL A 163 -11.15 -12.87 -6.41
C VAL A 163 -11.95 -14.10 -6.02
N ALA A 164 -11.29 -15.24 -5.80
CA ALA A 164 -11.96 -16.45 -5.34
C ALA A 164 -12.54 -16.31 -3.91
N THR A 165 -11.82 -15.61 -3.03
CA THR A 165 -12.19 -15.42 -1.62
C THR A 165 -13.25 -14.33 -1.44
N TYR A 166 -13.16 -13.25 -2.22
CA TYR A 166 -14.05 -12.08 -2.13
C TYR A 166 -14.78 -11.79 -3.46
N PRO A 167 -15.58 -12.73 -4.01
CA PRO A 167 -16.15 -12.61 -5.36
C PRO A 167 -17.17 -11.46 -5.52
N ASN A 168 -17.74 -10.97 -4.41
CA ASN A 168 -18.61 -9.79 -4.41
C ASN A 168 -17.82 -8.46 -4.39
N LEU A 169 -16.56 -8.49 -3.93
CA LEU A 169 -15.74 -7.30 -3.78
C LEU A 169 -14.63 -7.19 -4.83
N ALA A 170 -14.16 -8.30 -5.39
CA ALA A 170 -12.96 -8.33 -6.22
C ALA A 170 -13.21 -8.89 -7.64
N THR A 171 -12.54 -8.30 -8.62
CA THR A 171 -12.56 -8.71 -10.03
C THR A 171 -11.16 -8.68 -10.61
N TRP A 172 -10.79 -9.68 -11.42
CA TRP A 172 -9.52 -9.70 -12.14
C TRP A 172 -9.78 -9.47 -13.63
N ILE A 173 -9.41 -8.29 -14.11
CA ILE A 173 -9.73 -7.82 -15.47
C ILE A 173 -8.46 -7.91 -16.31
N ASP A 174 -8.51 -8.63 -17.41
CA ASP A 174 -7.46 -8.61 -18.44
C ASP A 174 -7.59 -7.35 -19.29
N VAL A 175 -6.50 -6.59 -19.39
CA VAL A 175 -6.46 -5.29 -20.10
C VAL A 175 -5.41 -5.26 -21.22
N GLY A 176 -4.71 -6.36 -21.46
CA GLY A 176 -3.69 -6.44 -22.50
C GLY A 176 -2.60 -7.46 -22.18
N ASN A 177 -1.59 -7.50 -23.04
CA ASN A 177 -0.46 -8.42 -22.92
C ASN A 177 0.84 -7.63 -22.82
N SER A 178 1.82 -8.20 -22.13
CA SER A 178 3.20 -7.73 -22.18
C SER A 178 3.85 -7.99 -23.54
N TRP A 179 5.01 -7.38 -23.78
CA TRP A 179 5.78 -7.52 -25.01
C TRP A 179 6.08 -8.98 -25.35
N GLU A 180 6.69 -9.73 -24.43
CA GLU A 180 7.08 -11.12 -24.68
C GLU A 180 5.86 -11.96 -25.01
N LYS A 181 4.73 -11.73 -24.32
CA LYS A 181 3.50 -12.45 -24.57
C LYS A 181 2.94 -12.17 -25.96
N ASN A 182 2.96 -10.90 -26.39
CA ASN A 182 2.58 -10.52 -27.76
C ASN A 182 3.51 -11.11 -28.83
N GLN A 183 4.78 -11.36 -28.51
CA GLN A 183 5.74 -12.01 -29.41
C GLN A 183 5.70 -13.55 -29.33
N GLY A 184 4.90 -14.14 -28.45
CA GLY A 184 4.86 -15.59 -28.25
C GLY A 184 6.12 -16.16 -27.58
N LEU A 185 6.85 -15.37 -26.80
CA LEU A 185 8.12 -15.73 -26.17
C LEU A 185 7.97 -16.28 -24.74
N GLY A 186 6.74 -16.52 -24.27
CA GLY A 186 6.44 -16.49 -22.84
C GLY A 186 6.08 -15.06 -22.43
N GLY A 187 5.76 -14.79 -21.17
CA GLY A 187 5.30 -13.47 -20.72
C GLY A 187 3.91 -13.51 -20.12
N HIS A 188 3.31 -12.34 -19.88
CA HIS A 188 2.20 -12.19 -18.96
C HIS A 188 1.04 -11.38 -19.53
N ASP A 189 -0.18 -11.72 -19.10
CA ASP A 189 -1.31 -10.78 -19.20
C ASP A 189 -1.04 -9.59 -18.28
N ILE A 190 -1.41 -8.41 -18.74
CA ILE A 190 -1.50 -7.21 -17.90
C ILE A 190 -2.93 -7.15 -17.40
N ARG A 191 -3.07 -7.06 -16.09
CA ARG A 191 -4.37 -7.21 -15.43
C ARG A 191 -4.59 -6.15 -14.37
N VAL A 192 -5.86 -5.86 -14.11
CA VAL A 192 -6.32 -4.93 -13.09
C VAL A 192 -7.19 -5.66 -12.07
N LEU A 193 -6.82 -5.53 -10.79
CA LEU A 193 -7.63 -5.97 -9.66
C LEU A 193 -8.57 -4.83 -9.30
N LYS A 194 -9.84 -4.98 -9.70
CA LYS A 194 -10.90 -4.04 -9.36
C LYS A 194 -11.55 -4.46 -8.05
N LEU A 195 -11.52 -3.57 -7.06
CA LEU A 195 -12.12 -3.73 -5.75
C LEU A 195 -13.31 -2.75 -5.60
N THR A 196 -14.51 -3.28 -5.38
CA THR A 196 -15.73 -2.53 -5.09
C THR A 196 -16.83 -3.49 -4.65
N ASN A 197 -17.74 -3.08 -3.77
CA ASN A 197 -18.94 -3.84 -3.50
C ASN A 197 -19.88 -3.80 -4.70
N ARG A 198 -20.04 -4.94 -5.39
CA ARG A 198 -20.91 -5.06 -6.56
C ARG A 198 -22.40 -5.05 -6.21
N SER A 199 -22.74 -5.22 -4.93
CA SER A 199 -24.13 -5.16 -4.46
C SER A 199 -24.64 -3.72 -4.34
N THR A 200 -23.75 -2.73 -4.29
CA THR A 200 -24.12 -1.32 -4.32
C THR A 200 -24.03 -0.77 -5.75
N GLY A 201 -25.16 -0.30 -6.27
CA GLY A 201 -25.29 0.15 -7.66
C GLY A 201 -24.83 1.61 -7.91
N GLY A 202 -24.93 2.01 -9.18
CA GLY A 202 -24.63 3.36 -9.65
C GLY A 202 -23.19 3.54 -10.14
N GLN A 203 -22.93 4.67 -10.81
CA GLN A 203 -21.56 5.06 -11.18
C GLN A 203 -20.81 5.51 -9.92
N LYS A 204 -19.61 4.96 -9.73
CA LYS A 204 -18.76 5.20 -8.57
C LYS A 204 -17.47 5.91 -8.99
N PRO A 205 -16.97 6.88 -8.20
CA PRO A 205 -15.62 7.42 -8.33
C PRO A 205 -14.56 6.33 -8.35
N ILE A 206 -13.50 6.51 -9.16
CA ILE A 206 -12.48 5.49 -9.39
C ILE A 206 -11.11 5.99 -8.94
N LEU A 207 -10.48 5.25 -8.03
CA LEU A 207 -9.05 5.37 -7.73
C LEU A 207 -8.33 4.33 -8.59
N PHE A 208 -7.53 4.78 -9.55
CA PHE A 208 -6.66 3.91 -10.33
C PHE A 208 -5.23 4.02 -9.82
N ILE A 209 -4.59 2.88 -9.59
CA ILE A 209 -3.19 2.80 -9.19
C ILE A 209 -2.49 1.82 -10.13
N ASN A 210 -1.42 2.26 -10.78
CA ASN A 210 -0.48 1.36 -11.44
C ASN A 210 0.85 1.34 -10.68
N SER A 211 1.52 0.21 -10.73
CA SER A 211 2.84 0.03 -10.12
C SER A 211 3.73 -0.87 -10.98
N ALA A 212 5.01 -0.93 -10.59
CA ALA A 212 6.04 -1.71 -11.28
C ALA A 212 6.12 -1.41 -12.80
N ILE A 213 5.96 -0.14 -13.20
CA ILE A 213 6.22 0.29 -14.57
C ILE A 213 7.71 0.28 -14.88
N HIS A 214 8.56 0.63 -13.90
CA HIS A 214 9.98 0.32 -13.93
C HIS A 214 10.26 -0.96 -13.14
N ALA A 215 10.94 -1.87 -13.80
CA ALA A 215 11.09 -3.25 -13.38
C ALA A 215 11.96 -3.45 -12.13
N ARG A 216 12.82 -2.52 -11.74
CA ARG A 216 13.72 -2.66 -10.57
C ARG A 216 13.15 -2.10 -9.27
N GLU A 217 12.00 -1.44 -9.32
CA GLU A 217 11.44 -0.70 -8.20
C GLU A 217 10.61 -1.63 -7.30
N PHE A 218 11.28 -2.47 -6.48
CA PHE A 218 10.63 -3.62 -5.82
C PHE A 218 9.48 -3.25 -4.90
N THR A 219 9.53 -2.11 -4.22
CA THR A 219 8.53 -1.73 -3.20
C THR A 219 7.14 -1.40 -3.76
N THR A 220 7.03 -1.19 -5.07
CA THR A 220 5.84 -0.60 -5.72
C THR A 220 4.67 -1.57 -5.80
N ALA A 221 4.88 -2.77 -6.36
CA ALA A 221 3.85 -3.81 -6.48
C ALA A 221 3.40 -4.37 -5.11
N PRO A 222 4.30 -4.68 -4.16
CA PRO A 222 3.93 -5.12 -2.81
C PRO A 222 3.09 -4.09 -2.07
N LEU A 223 3.40 -2.79 -2.12
CA LEU A 223 2.58 -1.76 -1.47
C LEU A 223 1.16 -1.73 -2.05
N THR A 224 1.06 -1.86 -3.37
CA THR A 224 -0.23 -1.86 -4.08
C THR A 224 -1.04 -3.11 -3.72
N LEU A 225 -0.38 -4.26 -3.57
CA LEU A 225 -1.00 -5.51 -3.15
C LEU A 225 -1.42 -5.47 -1.67
N ASP A 226 -0.59 -4.92 -0.79
CA ASP A 226 -0.91 -4.74 0.63
C ASP A 226 -2.11 -3.80 0.80
N PHE A 227 -2.25 -2.77 -0.04
CA PHE A 227 -3.44 -1.93 -0.06
C PHE A 227 -4.69 -2.74 -0.42
N ALA A 228 -4.62 -3.65 -1.40
CA ALA A 228 -5.70 -4.57 -1.70
C ALA A 228 -6.06 -5.47 -0.51
N ARG A 229 -5.04 -6.03 0.17
CA ARG A 229 -5.22 -6.84 1.39
C ARG A 229 -5.95 -6.05 2.46
N THR A 230 -5.49 -4.83 2.75
CA THR A 230 -6.10 -3.94 3.75
C THR A 230 -7.58 -3.67 3.45
N LEU A 231 -7.90 -3.29 2.22
CA LEU A 231 -9.29 -3.00 1.83
C LEU A 231 -10.20 -4.23 1.94
N LEU A 232 -9.74 -5.39 1.48
CA LEU A 232 -10.55 -6.61 1.51
C LEU A 232 -10.74 -7.15 2.94
N SER A 233 -9.69 -7.12 3.78
CA SER A 233 -9.79 -7.57 5.17
C SER A 233 -10.57 -6.61 6.06
N GLY A 234 -10.55 -5.31 5.74
CA GLY A 234 -11.25 -4.28 6.49
C GLY A 234 -12.74 -4.16 6.16
N TYR A 235 -13.19 -4.70 5.03
CA TYR A 235 -14.60 -4.61 4.64
C TYR A 235 -15.52 -5.31 5.67
N GLY A 236 -16.51 -4.56 6.18
CA GLY A 236 -17.46 -5.00 7.20
C GLY A 236 -16.98 -4.85 8.65
N THR A 237 -15.69 -4.53 8.87
CA THR A 237 -15.08 -4.36 10.21
C THR A 237 -14.55 -2.95 10.45
N ASP A 238 -13.97 -2.33 9.43
CA ASP A 238 -13.57 -0.92 9.42
C ASP A 238 -14.59 -0.11 8.63
N ALA A 239 -15.21 0.88 9.28
CA ALA A 239 -16.29 1.66 8.67
C ALA A 239 -15.81 2.50 7.49
N ASP A 240 -14.57 3.01 7.54
CA ASP A 240 -13.99 3.78 6.45
C ASP A 240 -13.77 2.94 5.20
N ILE A 241 -13.11 1.78 5.38
CA ILE A 241 -12.88 0.83 4.30
C ILE A 241 -14.20 0.31 3.72
N THR A 242 -15.19 0.08 4.59
CA THR A 242 -16.51 -0.41 4.16
C THR A 242 -17.20 0.60 3.26
N TRP A 243 -17.32 1.86 3.68
CA TRP A 243 -17.98 2.85 2.85
C TRP A 243 -17.18 3.17 1.58
N ILE A 244 -15.83 3.12 1.64
CA ILE A 244 -14.98 3.27 0.45
C ILE A 244 -15.36 2.23 -0.59
N LEU A 245 -15.45 0.93 -0.24
CA LEU A 245 -15.80 -0.11 -1.22
C LEU A 245 -17.29 -0.07 -1.62
N ASP A 246 -18.17 0.42 -0.75
CA ASP A 246 -19.58 0.59 -1.06
C ASP A 246 -19.84 1.74 -2.03
N HIS A 247 -19.04 2.79 -2.01
CA HIS A 247 -19.29 4.01 -2.79
C HIS A 247 -18.27 4.36 -3.85
N HIS A 248 -17.07 3.78 -3.80
CA HIS A 248 -15.97 3.98 -4.76
C HIS A 248 -15.53 2.65 -5.40
N GLU A 249 -14.70 2.75 -6.44
CA GLU A 249 -13.96 1.62 -7.01
C GLU A 249 -12.46 1.88 -6.87
N VAL A 250 -11.71 0.84 -6.49
CA VAL A 250 -10.25 0.86 -6.41
C VAL A 250 -9.69 -0.12 -7.44
N HIS A 251 -8.95 0.39 -8.42
CA HIS A 251 -8.47 -0.34 -9.58
C HIS A 251 -6.95 -0.43 -9.50
N LEU A 252 -6.41 -1.64 -9.38
CA LEU A 252 -4.99 -1.86 -9.11
C LEU A 252 -4.31 -2.64 -10.24
N MET A 253 -3.47 -1.99 -11.04
CA MET A 253 -2.56 -2.66 -11.98
C MET A 253 -1.25 -2.97 -11.27
N LEU A 254 -1.17 -4.17 -10.71
CA LEU A 254 -0.07 -4.59 -9.82
C LEU A 254 1.28 -4.70 -10.53
N HIS A 255 1.29 -5.16 -11.79
CA HIS A 255 2.49 -5.21 -12.62
C HIS A 255 2.19 -4.62 -13.98
N THR A 256 2.67 -3.39 -14.19
CA THR A 256 2.65 -2.74 -15.51
C THR A 256 3.68 -3.35 -16.45
N ASN A 257 4.85 -3.73 -15.93
CA ASN A 257 5.98 -4.25 -16.69
C ASN A 257 6.39 -5.64 -16.15
N PRO A 258 5.54 -6.67 -16.30
CA PRO A 258 5.82 -7.99 -15.74
C PRO A 258 7.06 -8.64 -16.36
N ASP A 259 7.27 -8.52 -17.67
CA ASP A 259 8.45 -9.12 -18.34
C ASP A 259 9.76 -8.49 -17.85
N GLY A 260 9.80 -7.16 -17.71
CA GLY A 260 10.94 -6.47 -17.14
C GLY A 260 11.14 -6.86 -15.67
N ARG A 261 10.06 -6.97 -14.89
CA ARG A 261 10.16 -7.41 -13.49
C ARG A 261 10.80 -8.79 -13.38
N LYS A 262 10.48 -9.74 -14.26
CA LYS A 262 11.15 -11.06 -14.29
C LYS A 262 12.67 -10.95 -14.48
N LYS A 263 13.15 -9.93 -15.20
CA LYS A 263 14.60 -9.64 -15.29
C LYS A 263 15.12 -9.08 -13.97
N ALA A 264 14.45 -8.14 -13.34
CA ALA A 264 14.89 -7.59 -12.06
C ALA A 264 14.89 -8.62 -10.91
N GLU A 265 13.96 -9.58 -10.93
CA GLU A 265 13.90 -10.69 -9.97
C GLU A 265 15.12 -11.63 -10.03
N THR A 266 15.99 -11.48 -11.04
CA THR A 266 17.30 -12.16 -11.10
C THR A 266 18.43 -11.34 -10.47
N GLY A 267 18.11 -10.18 -9.87
CA GLY A 267 19.05 -9.37 -9.10
C GLY A 267 19.76 -8.28 -9.90
N ILE A 268 19.48 -8.17 -11.21
CA ILE A 268 20.01 -7.10 -12.05
C ILE A 268 19.11 -5.87 -11.97
N LEU A 269 19.66 -4.66 -12.09
CA LEU A 269 18.91 -3.40 -11.97
C LEU A 269 18.16 -3.05 -13.27
N TRP A 270 17.36 -4.00 -13.78
CA TRP A 270 16.57 -3.85 -14.99
C TRP A 270 15.46 -2.82 -14.82
N ARG A 271 15.39 -1.82 -15.71
CA ARG A 271 14.39 -0.74 -15.63
C ARG A 271 13.26 -0.90 -16.65
N LYS A 272 13.62 -1.08 -17.92
CA LYS A 272 12.73 -0.96 -19.10
C LYS A 272 11.84 -2.19 -19.29
N ASN A 273 10.98 -2.21 -20.31
CA ASN A 273 10.40 -3.48 -20.77
C ASN A 273 11.49 -4.36 -21.43
N THR A 274 11.13 -5.52 -21.98
CA THR A 274 12.12 -6.46 -22.56
C THR A 274 12.15 -6.47 -24.07
N ASN A 275 11.60 -5.45 -24.73
CA ASN A 275 11.50 -5.37 -26.19
C ASN A 275 12.88 -5.54 -26.86
N GLN A 276 13.05 -6.71 -27.51
CA GLN A 276 14.31 -7.17 -28.08
C GLN A 276 14.71 -6.44 -29.38
N ASN A 277 13.84 -5.57 -29.90
CA ASN A 277 14.13 -4.75 -31.07
C ASN A 277 15.03 -3.54 -30.76
N TYR A 278 15.27 -3.23 -29.48
CA TYR A 278 16.01 -2.05 -29.05
C TYR A 278 17.29 -2.47 -28.32
N CYS A 279 18.43 -1.85 -28.63
CA CYS A 279 19.73 -2.14 -28.02
C CYS A 279 20.21 -3.61 -28.09
N GLY A 280 19.70 -4.39 -29.05
CA GLY A 280 20.11 -5.79 -29.26
C GLY A 280 19.47 -6.76 -28.25
N SER A 281 19.14 -7.95 -28.73
CA SER A 281 18.35 -8.93 -27.97
C SER A 281 19.05 -9.48 -26.73
N THR A 282 20.37 -9.36 -26.59
CA THR A 282 21.16 -9.91 -25.47
C THR A 282 21.68 -8.86 -24.48
N SER A 283 21.28 -7.60 -24.66
CA SER A 283 21.74 -6.47 -23.84
C SER A 283 20.90 -6.27 -22.58
N ASN A 284 21.56 -5.96 -21.45
CA ASN A 284 20.90 -5.45 -20.23
C ASN A 284 20.18 -4.11 -20.42
N LYS A 285 20.44 -3.44 -21.54
CA LYS A 285 19.88 -2.12 -21.87
C LYS A 285 18.82 -2.19 -22.96
N ARG A 286 18.32 -3.38 -23.33
CA ARG A 286 17.22 -3.51 -24.30
C ARG A 286 15.88 -3.01 -23.75
N GLY A 287 14.90 -2.84 -24.62
CA GLY A 287 13.58 -2.32 -24.28
C GLY A 287 13.45 -0.79 -24.33
N ALA A 288 12.25 -0.31 -24.09
CA ALA A 288 11.91 1.11 -23.96
C ALA A 288 11.49 1.44 -22.52
N ASP A 289 11.76 2.68 -22.11
CA ASP A 289 11.26 3.23 -20.85
C ASP A 289 9.77 3.51 -21.02
N LEU A 290 8.95 2.68 -20.37
CA LEU A 290 7.49 2.76 -20.47
C LEU A 290 6.97 4.11 -19.96
N ASN A 291 7.61 4.71 -18.96
CA ASN A 291 7.24 6.03 -18.44
C ASN A 291 7.92 7.18 -19.21
N ARG A 292 8.36 6.93 -20.45
CA ARG A 292 8.68 7.93 -21.48
C ARG A 292 7.92 7.67 -22.79
N ASN A 293 7.10 6.64 -22.84
CA ASN A 293 6.47 6.16 -24.07
C ASN A 293 5.03 6.64 -24.25
N PHE A 294 4.40 7.25 -23.23
CA PHE A 294 3.00 7.67 -23.32
C PHE A 294 2.79 8.73 -24.40
N THR A 295 1.62 8.69 -25.02
CA THR A 295 1.24 9.51 -26.18
C THR A 295 1.16 11.00 -25.86
N PHE A 296 0.68 11.35 -24.67
CA PHE A 296 0.59 12.73 -24.24
C PHE A 296 1.98 13.30 -23.91
N GLY A 297 2.36 14.37 -24.60
CA GLY A 297 3.63 15.06 -24.34
C GLY A 297 4.87 14.26 -24.70
N TRP A 298 4.78 13.21 -25.52
CA TRP A 298 5.95 12.43 -25.94
C TRP A 298 7.02 13.30 -26.62
N ASN A 299 8.28 13.22 -26.17
CA ASN A 299 9.41 13.99 -26.71
C ASN A 299 9.17 15.52 -26.73
N SER A 300 8.43 16.06 -25.75
CA SER A 300 8.09 17.50 -25.71
C SER A 300 9.14 18.38 -25.05
N ALA A 301 9.97 17.82 -24.15
CA ALA A 301 10.84 18.61 -23.26
C ALA A 301 12.30 18.15 -23.22
N ASN A 302 12.72 17.28 -24.15
CA ASN A 302 14.04 16.66 -24.11
C ASN A 302 14.30 15.95 -22.76
N GLY A 303 13.24 15.38 -22.18
CA GLY A 303 13.24 14.68 -20.89
C GLY A 303 13.45 13.17 -21.02
N SER A 304 13.72 12.70 -22.23
CA SER A 304 13.99 11.31 -22.58
C SER A 304 15.00 11.20 -23.73
N SER A 305 15.50 9.99 -23.97
CA SER A 305 16.52 9.72 -24.98
C SER A 305 15.94 9.11 -26.26
N GLY A 306 16.54 9.45 -27.40
CA GLY A 306 16.31 8.76 -28.68
C GLY A 306 17.28 7.60 -28.94
N ASP A 307 18.29 7.43 -28.09
CA ASP A 307 19.22 6.30 -28.17
C ASP A 307 18.60 5.06 -27.54
N GLN A 308 18.49 3.98 -28.32
CA GLN A 308 17.88 2.72 -27.92
C GLN A 308 18.54 2.07 -26.70
N CYS A 309 19.84 2.32 -26.50
CA CYS A 309 20.60 1.76 -25.38
C CYS A 309 20.54 2.60 -24.12
N ASN A 310 19.86 3.76 -24.14
CA ASN A 310 19.71 4.59 -22.95
C ASN A 310 18.59 4.06 -22.04
N ASP A 311 18.76 4.20 -20.73
CA ASP A 311 17.77 3.78 -19.72
C ASP A 311 16.45 4.58 -19.80
N THR A 312 16.49 5.76 -20.43
CA THR A 312 15.31 6.61 -20.71
C THR A 312 14.90 6.61 -22.18
N TYR A 313 15.24 5.55 -22.93
CA TYR A 313 14.84 5.42 -24.33
C TYR A 313 13.31 5.47 -24.48
N ARG A 314 12.80 6.49 -25.15
CA ARG A 314 11.36 6.79 -25.24
C ARG A 314 10.55 5.92 -26.19
N GLY A 315 11.19 4.94 -26.83
CA GLY A 315 10.62 4.19 -27.95
C GLY A 315 10.71 4.96 -29.28
N PRO A 316 10.41 4.31 -30.42
CA PRO A 316 10.51 4.91 -31.75
C PRO A 316 9.35 5.86 -32.09
N ARG A 317 8.23 5.77 -31.38
CA ARG A 317 7.02 6.59 -31.56
C ARG A 317 6.20 6.60 -30.26
N PRO A 318 5.31 7.59 -30.05
CA PRO A 318 4.40 7.57 -28.90
C PRO A 318 3.52 6.32 -28.90
N GLY A 319 3.31 5.75 -27.71
CA GLY A 319 2.51 4.53 -27.49
C GLY A 319 3.00 3.34 -28.31
N SER A 320 4.31 3.18 -28.49
CA SER A 320 4.86 2.05 -29.25
C SER A 320 4.79 0.74 -28.49
N GLU A 321 4.88 0.77 -27.16
CA GLU A 321 4.93 -0.43 -26.34
C GLU A 321 3.54 -0.93 -25.96
N PRO A 322 3.29 -2.26 -25.99
CA PRO A 322 1.98 -2.81 -25.67
C PRO A 322 1.58 -2.58 -24.21
N GLU A 323 2.54 -2.53 -23.28
CA GLU A 323 2.29 -2.20 -21.88
C GLU A 323 1.73 -0.78 -21.73
N THR A 324 2.35 0.18 -22.43
CA THR A 324 1.88 1.58 -22.45
C THR A 324 0.49 1.66 -23.07
N GLN A 325 0.25 0.97 -24.19
CA GLN A 325 -1.07 0.93 -24.84
C GLN A 325 -2.17 0.36 -23.92
N ALA A 326 -1.84 -0.66 -23.11
CA ALA A 326 -2.78 -1.25 -22.17
C ALA A 326 -3.20 -0.23 -21.09
N ILE A 327 -2.26 0.49 -20.48
CA ILE A 327 -2.59 1.54 -19.50
C ILE A 327 -3.43 2.64 -20.14
N GLU A 328 -3.00 3.17 -21.28
CA GLU A 328 -3.72 4.28 -21.91
C GLU A 328 -5.15 3.91 -22.27
N SER A 329 -5.33 2.72 -22.85
CA SER A 329 -6.65 2.21 -23.21
C SER A 329 -7.51 2.03 -21.96
N TYR A 330 -6.92 1.54 -20.87
CA TYR A 330 -7.63 1.36 -19.61
C TYR A 330 -8.05 2.69 -18.99
N VAL A 331 -7.12 3.65 -18.86
CA VAL A 331 -7.37 5.01 -18.34
C VAL A 331 -8.50 5.69 -19.11
N ARG A 332 -8.45 5.67 -20.45
CA ARG A 332 -9.49 6.22 -21.32
C ARG A 332 -10.83 5.49 -21.21
N SER A 333 -10.83 4.21 -20.79
CA SER A 333 -12.05 3.43 -20.62
C SER A 333 -12.79 3.72 -19.31
N ILE A 334 -12.08 4.14 -18.26
CA ILE A 334 -12.63 4.33 -16.91
C ILE A 334 -12.86 5.79 -16.55
N PHE A 335 -12.13 6.72 -17.16
CA PHE A 335 -12.27 8.15 -16.89
C PHE A 335 -12.81 8.91 -18.11
N PRO A 336 -13.85 9.74 -17.93
CA PRO A 336 -14.28 10.66 -18.97
C PRO A 336 -13.30 11.84 -19.10
N ASP A 337 -13.09 12.32 -20.32
CA ASP A 337 -12.47 13.63 -20.53
C ASP A 337 -13.44 14.73 -20.04
N ARG A 338 -13.00 15.49 -19.04
CA ARG A 338 -13.78 16.61 -18.48
C ARG A 338 -13.15 17.98 -18.70
N ARG A 339 -11.98 18.07 -19.35
CA ARG A 339 -11.29 19.34 -19.60
C ARG A 339 -11.53 19.83 -21.03
N GLY A 340 -11.10 21.05 -21.33
CA GLY A 340 -11.12 21.58 -22.69
C GLY A 340 -9.96 21.03 -23.54
N SER A 341 -10.07 21.19 -24.86
CA SER A 341 -9.10 20.66 -25.83
C SER A 341 -7.71 21.30 -25.75
N GLY A 342 -7.57 22.48 -25.14
CA GLY A 342 -6.30 23.18 -25.00
C GLY A 342 -5.53 22.70 -23.77
N LYS A 343 -4.21 22.48 -23.86
CA LYS A 343 -3.35 22.01 -22.74
C LYS A 343 -3.55 22.79 -21.43
N ASN A 344 -3.91 24.07 -21.53
CA ASN A 344 -4.10 24.96 -20.37
C ASN A 344 -5.55 25.06 -19.87
N ASP A 345 -6.48 24.27 -20.40
CA ASP A 345 -7.87 24.26 -19.92
C ASP A 345 -7.98 23.48 -18.60
N ALA A 346 -8.50 24.11 -17.56
CA ALA A 346 -8.71 23.41 -16.29
C ALA A 346 -9.83 22.39 -16.40
N ALA A 347 -9.66 21.25 -15.73
CA ALA A 347 -10.77 20.36 -15.45
C ALA A 347 -11.71 21.05 -14.43
N PRO A 348 -13.03 20.85 -14.53
CA PRO A 348 -13.98 21.29 -13.50
C PRO A 348 -13.55 20.85 -12.10
N ALA A 349 -13.79 21.68 -11.08
CA ALA A 349 -13.37 21.36 -9.71
C ALA A 349 -14.07 20.11 -9.13
N ASP A 350 -15.24 19.74 -9.68
CA ASP A 350 -15.97 18.51 -9.36
C ASP A 350 -15.51 17.29 -10.19
N THR A 351 -14.40 17.39 -10.94
CA THR A 351 -13.85 16.25 -11.68
C THR A 351 -13.47 15.13 -10.72
N SER A 352 -14.10 13.97 -10.92
CA SER A 352 -13.92 12.79 -10.09
C SER A 352 -12.83 11.89 -10.66
N GLY A 353 -12.08 11.23 -9.78
CA GLY A 353 -11.07 10.25 -10.13
C GLY A 353 -9.67 10.68 -9.74
N ILE A 354 -8.86 9.70 -9.34
CA ILE A 354 -7.44 9.87 -9.04
C ILE A 354 -6.69 8.77 -9.77
N HIS A 355 -5.58 9.11 -10.41
CA HIS A 355 -4.59 8.16 -10.91
C HIS A 355 -3.28 8.31 -10.13
N LEU A 356 -2.80 7.23 -9.51
CA LEU A 356 -1.49 7.18 -8.85
C LEU A 356 -0.55 6.23 -9.60
N ASP A 357 0.61 6.73 -10.01
CA ASP A 357 1.71 5.91 -10.51
C ASP A 357 2.75 5.73 -9.39
N ILE A 358 2.90 4.49 -8.91
CA ILE A 358 3.76 4.18 -7.77
C ILE A 358 5.13 3.71 -8.25
N HIS A 359 6.13 4.52 -7.93
CA HIS A 359 7.54 4.35 -8.27
C HIS A 359 8.43 4.16 -7.04
N SER A 360 9.69 3.79 -7.26
CA SER A 360 10.76 3.99 -6.29
C SER A 360 12.06 4.42 -6.98
N TYR A 361 12.87 5.30 -6.42
CA TYR A 361 12.83 5.85 -5.07
C TYR A 361 13.10 7.35 -5.09
N SER A 362 12.89 8.02 -3.95
CA SER A 362 13.39 9.37 -3.58
C SER A 362 12.61 10.01 -2.43
N GLU A 363 11.58 9.35 -1.90
CA GLU A 363 10.64 9.91 -0.92
C GLU A 363 9.93 11.19 -1.43
N LEU A 364 9.28 11.08 -2.59
CA LEU A 364 8.60 12.20 -3.27
C LEU A 364 7.11 11.94 -3.50
N VAL A 365 6.33 13.01 -3.50
CA VAL A 365 4.96 13.06 -4.05
C VAL A 365 4.96 14.10 -5.16
N LEU A 366 4.75 13.67 -6.39
CA LEU A 366 4.88 14.48 -7.60
C LEU A 366 3.51 14.70 -8.24
N TRP A 367 3.30 15.88 -8.84
CA TRP A 367 2.12 16.20 -9.65
C TRP A 367 2.51 16.96 -10.93
N PRO A 368 1.66 16.94 -11.98
CA PRO A 368 1.93 17.63 -13.23
C PRO A 368 2.27 19.12 -13.08
N TRP A 369 3.11 19.68 -13.94
CA TRP A 369 3.74 19.05 -15.10
C TRP A 369 5.17 18.57 -14.85
N GLY A 370 5.57 17.53 -15.57
CA GLY A 370 6.96 17.11 -15.70
C GLY A 370 7.77 17.89 -16.74
N ASP A 371 7.10 18.51 -17.71
CA ASP A 371 7.75 19.07 -18.91
C ASP A 371 7.96 20.59 -18.87
N THR A 372 7.27 21.30 -17.96
CA THR A 372 7.41 22.75 -17.76
C THR A 372 7.26 23.13 -16.29
N SER A 373 7.90 24.25 -15.89
CA SER A 373 7.77 24.85 -14.56
C SER A 373 6.52 25.72 -14.40
N THR A 374 5.78 25.92 -15.49
CA THR A 374 4.45 26.54 -15.40
C THR A 374 3.53 25.59 -14.63
N ALA A 375 2.78 26.10 -13.66
CA ALA A 375 1.83 25.28 -12.93
C ALA A 375 0.75 24.72 -13.86
N ALA A 376 0.30 23.51 -13.58
CA ALA A 376 -0.88 22.95 -14.21
C ALA A 376 -2.13 23.82 -13.99
N PRO A 377 -3.13 23.81 -14.89
CA PRO A 377 -4.38 24.56 -14.71
C PRO A 377 -5.08 24.32 -13.37
N ASN A 378 -5.06 23.08 -12.86
CA ASN A 378 -5.59 22.70 -11.54
C ASN A 378 -4.48 22.68 -10.46
N GLY A 379 -3.35 23.33 -10.71
CA GLY A 379 -2.09 23.17 -9.97
C GLY A 379 -2.18 23.49 -8.49
N GLN A 380 -2.99 24.47 -8.09
CA GLN A 380 -3.19 24.77 -6.66
C GLN A 380 -3.86 23.60 -5.94
N ALA A 381 -4.97 23.08 -6.47
CA ALA A 381 -5.65 21.95 -5.87
C ALA A 381 -4.79 20.67 -5.91
N LEU A 382 -4.01 20.49 -6.99
CA LEU A 382 -3.04 19.39 -7.08
C LEU A 382 -1.97 19.48 -5.98
N GLN A 383 -1.42 20.68 -5.73
CA GLN A 383 -0.46 20.92 -4.67
C GLN A 383 -1.06 20.64 -3.28
N THR A 384 -2.27 21.13 -3.01
CA THR A 384 -2.95 20.94 -1.72
C THR A 384 -3.12 19.44 -1.40
N LEU A 385 -3.62 18.65 -2.37
CA LEU A 385 -3.73 17.19 -2.20
C LEU A 385 -2.35 16.50 -2.15
N GLY A 386 -1.36 16.94 -2.93
CA GLY A 386 0.01 16.43 -2.86
C GLY A 386 0.62 16.63 -1.46
N ARG A 387 0.32 17.74 -0.79
CA ARG A 387 0.75 18.01 0.59
C ARG A 387 -0.02 17.23 1.64
N LYS A 388 -1.30 16.91 1.41
CA LYS A 388 -2.05 15.95 2.26
C LYS A 388 -1.41 14.57 2.18
N PHE A 389 -1.12 14.05 0.99
CA PHE A 389 -0.41 12.78 0.84
C PHE A 389 0.94 12.78 1.54
N ALA A 390 1.74 13.83 1.30
CA ALA A 390 3.06 13.99 1.91
C ALA A 390 3.02 14.15 3.44
N TRP A 391 1.89 14.53 4.05
CA TRP A 391 1.74 14.56 5.50
C TRP A 391 1.77 13.15 6.11
N PHE A 392 1.13 12.18 5.45
CA PHE A 392 1.06 10.79 5.93
C PHE A 392 2.42 10.08 5.86
N ASN A 393 3.15 10.24 4.76
CA ASN A 393 4.41 9.52 4.53
C ASN A 393 5.67 10.36 4.76
N GLY A 394 5.53 11.63 5.08
CA GLY A 394 6.66 12.54 5.30
C GLY A 394 7.48 12.83 4.05
N TYR A 395 6.98 12.50 2.85
CA TYR A 395 7.71 12.71 1.60
C TYR A 395 7.77 14.19 1.21
N THR A 396 8.60 14.52 0.22
CA THR A 396 8.66 15.89 -0.31
C THR A 396 7.63 16.06 -1.42
N PRO A 397 6.60 16.91 -1.23
CA PRO A 397 5.63 17.22 -2.27
C PRO A 397 6.18 18.28 -3.23
N GLN A 398 6.14 18.04 -4.53
CA GLN A 398 6.54 19.03 -5.54
C GLN A 398 5.92 18.79 -6.92
N GLN A 399 5.89 19.81 -7.76
CA GLN A 399 5.61 19.61 -9.19
C GLN A 399 6.70 18.73 -9.82
N SER A 400 6.32 17.82 -10.73
CA SER A 400 7.19 16.77 -11.28
C SER A 400 8.50 17.30 -11.89
N ILE A 401 8.46 18.44 -12.60
CA ILE A 401 9.68 19.06 -13.14
C ILE A 401 10.71 19.48 -12.07
N GLY A 402 10.25 19.68 -10.83
CA GLY A 402 11.12 19.93 -9.68
C GLY A 402 12.05 18.76 -9.37
N LEU A 403 11.76 17.56 -9.89
CA LEU A 403 12.71 16.47 -10.02
C LEU A 403 13.59 16.77 -11.25
N TYR A 404 13.20 16.43 -12.47
CA TYR A 404 13.88 16.88 -13.70
C TYR A 404 12.86 16.95 -14.85
N PRO A 405 13.18 17.62 -15.97
CA PRO A 405 12.28 17.61 -17.13
C PRO A 405 12.00 16.19 -17.61
N THR A 406 10.71 15.82 -17.66
CA THR A 406 10.23 14.55 -18.20
C THR A 406 9.24 14.78 -19.33
N ASP A 407 9.08 13.79 -20.19
CA ASP A 407 8.11 13.78 -21.28
C ASP A 407 7.57 12.36 -21.49
N GLY A 408 6.37 12.24 -22.07
CA GLY A 408 5.73 10.93 -22.34
C GLY A 408 5.46 10.08 -21.09
N THR A 409 5.01 10.69 -20.00
CA THR A 409 4.75 10.02 -18.71
C THR A 409 3.28 9.61 -18.52
N SER A 410 3.01 8.66 -17.62
CA SER A 410 1.69 8.08 -17.32
C SER A 410 0.66 9.12 -16.84
N ASP A 411 1.10 10.08 -16.01
CA ASP A 411 0.30 11.19 -15.52
C ASP A 411 -0.18 12.13 -16.65
N GLY A 412 0.54 12.16 -17.78
CA GLY A 412 0.22 12.95 -18.96
C GLY A 412 -1.13 12.57 -19.58
N VAL A 413 -1.42 11.29 -19.76
CA VAL A 413 -2.70 10.84 -20.33
C VAL A 413 -3.84 11.02 -19.31
N SER A 414 -3.60 10.84 -18.01
CA SER A 414 -4.68 11.02 -17.03
C SER A 414 -5.00 12.48 -16.77
N TYR A 415 -4.00 13.30 -16.46
CA TYR A 415 -4.23 14.72 -16.18
C TYR A 415 -4.28 15.55 -17.47
N GLY A 416 -3.25 15.41 -18.32
CA GLY A 416 -3.10 16.28 -19.48
C GLY A 416 -4.08 16.03 -20.61
N GLU A 417 -4.52 14.79 -20.80
CA GLU A 417 -5.59 14.46 -21.74
C GLU A 417 -6.96 14.58 -21.06
N LEU A 418 -7.21 13.89 -19.94
CA LEU A 418 -8.56 13.73 -19.38
C LEU A 418 -8.92 14.67 -18.21
N GLY A 419 -7.94 15.34 -17.61
CA GLY A 419 -8.16 16.26 -16.48
C GLY A 419 -8.33 15.55 -15.13
N VAL A 420 -7.99 14.27 -15.03
CA VAL A 420 -8.05 13.46 -13.80
C VAL A 420 -6.88 13.84 -12.89
N ALA A 421 -7.10 13.96 -11.58
CA ALA A 421 -6.03 14.25 -10.64
C ALA A 421 -4.99 13.12 -10.67
N ALA A 422 -3.77 13.42 -11.13
CA ALA A 422 -2.71 12.43 -11.32
C ALA A 422 -1.49 12.75 -10.46
N TYR A 423 -0.90 11.72 -9.85
CA TYR A 423 0.29 11.84 -9.02
C TYR A 423 1.26 10.69 -9.24
N THR A 424 2.53 10.97 -8.98
CA THR A 424 3.58 9.95 -8.88
C THR A 424 4.12 9.91 -7.46
N PHE A 425 4.19 8.72 -6.86
CA PHE A 425 4.85 8.52 -5.56
C PHE A 425 6.20 7.85 -5.79
N GLU A 426 7.28 8.42 -5.24
CA GLU A 426 8.62 7.83 -5.27
C GLU A 426 8.94 7.25 -3.89
N LEU A 427 8.76 5.95 -3.71
CA LEU A 427 8.86 5.27 -2.42
C LEU A 427 10.31 5.06 -1.97
N GLY A 428 10.56 5.17 -0.66
CA GLY A 428 11.82 4.72 -0.06
C GLY A 428 13.07 5.41 -0.63
N THR A 429 14.20 4.73 -0.52
CA THR A 429 15.54 5.28 -0.82
C THR A 429 16.42 4.39 -1.68
N ASP A 430 15.93 3.21 -2.08
CA ASP A 430 16.64 2.22 -2.88
C ASP A 430 15.67 1.51 -3.83
N PHE A 431 16.16 1.04 -4.99
CA PHE A 431 15.39 0.23 -5.92
C PHE A 431 15.07 -1.13 -5.31
N PHE A 432 16.08 -1.76 -4.71
CA PHE A 432 15.95 -3.03 -4.00
C PHE A 432 15.97 -2.80 -2.48
N GLN A 433 14.95 -2.09 -2.00
CA GLN A 433 14.80 -1.74 -0.59
C GLN A 433 14.71 -2.99 0.29
N SER A 434 15.39 -3.00 1.44
CA SER A 434 15.29 -4.09 2.40
C SER A 434 13.88 -4.26 2.98
N CYS A 435 13.51 -5.51 3.28
CA CYS A 435 12.23 -5.83 3.91
C CYS A 435 11.98 -5.09 5.23
N SER A 436 13.02 -4.93 6.05
CA SER A 436 12.91 -4.20 7.32
C SER A 436 12.49 -2.74 7.11
N VAL A 437 13.00 -2.07 6.08
CA VAL A 437 12.61 -0.67 5.80
C VAL A 437 11.22 -0.62 5.18
N TYR A 438 10.89 -1.60 4.33
CA TYR A 438 9.55 -1.70 3.78
C TYR A 438 8.49 -1.87 4.87
N ASP A 439 8.64 -2.89 5.72
CA ASP A 439 7.68 -3.22 6.77
C ASP A 439 7.62 -2.17 7.88
N GLY A 440 8.78 -1.64 8.28
CA GLY A 440 8.88 -0.70 9.40
C GLY A 440 8.60 0.76 9.05
N LYS A 441 8.69 1.15 7.77
CA LYS A 441 8.56 2.56 7.35
C LYS A 441 7.66 2.72 6.13
N ILE A 442 8.02 2.15 4.99
CA ILE A 442 7.35 2.46 3.71
C ILE A 442 5.88 2.03 3.71
N LYS A 443 5.59 0.78 4.09
CA LYS A 443 4.24 0.22 4.10
C LYS A 443 3.28 0.97 5.02
N PRO A 444 3.52 1.10 6.34
CA PRO A 444 2.54 1.72 7.25
C PRO A 444 2.25 3.18 6.90
N ASP A 445 3.25 3.92 6.41
CA ASP A 445 3.10 5.32 6.06
C ASP A 445 2.32 5.53 4.76
N ASN A 446 2.67 4.77 3.72
CA ASN A 446 2.02 4.93 2.43
C ASN A 446 0.64 4.29 2.37
N LEU A 447 0.35 3.22 3.13
CA LEU A 447 -1.03 2.68 3.23
C LEU A 447 -2.01 3.74 3.75
N ARG A 448 -1.60 4.56 4.72
CA ARG A 448 -2.43 5.67 5.22
C ARG A 448 -2.70 6.72 4.13
N ALA A 449 -1.69 7.04 3.30
CA ALA A 449 -1.86 7.94 2.16
C ALA A 449 -2.81 7.36 1.08
N LEU A 450 -2.70 6.05 0.79
CA LEU A 450 -3.57 5.38 -0.20
C LEU A 450 -5.02 5.28 0.28
N ILE A 451 -5.25 5.01 1.57
CA ILE A 451 -6.61 5.08 2.17
C ILE A 451 -7.17 6.50 2.05
N TYR A 452 -6.36 7.54 2.31
CA TYR A 452 -6.79 8.92 2.12
C TYR A 452 -7.16 9.23 0.67
N ALA A 453 -6.36 8.76 -0.31
CA ALA A 453 -6.69 8.87 -1.73
C ALA A 453 -8.06 8.24 -2.03
N ALA A 454 -8.32 7.05 -1.50
CA ALA A 454 -9.59 6.35 -1.67
C ALA A 454 -10.76 7.08 -0.99
N LYS A 455 -10.54 7.85 0.09
CA LYS A 455 -11.58 8.69 0.71
C LYS A 455 -11.95 9.90 -0.17
N VAL A 456 -10.98 10.55 -0.79
CA VAL A 456 -11.19 11.86 -1.47
C VAL A 456 -11.41 11.77 -2.98
N VAL A 457 -11.33 10.57 -3.56
CA VAL A 457 -11.38 10.32 -5.02
C VAL A 457 -12.62 10.84 -5.74
N ARG A 458 -13.72 11.08 -5.03
CA ARG A 458 -14.93 11.69 -5.59
C ARG A 458 -14.72 13.13 -6.05
N THR A 459 -13.96 13.92 -5.28
CA THR A 459 -13.77 15.36 -5.49
C THR A 459 -12.35 15.81 -5.10
N PRO A 460 -11.30 15.25 -5.75
CA PRO A 460 -9.90 15.48 -5.41
C PRO A 460 -9.44 16.93 -5.53
N TYR A 461 -10.11 17.77 -6.32
CA TYR A 461 -9.78 19.19 -6.43
C TYR A 461 -10.45 20.09 -5.39
N LEU A 462 -11.32 19.53 -4.54
CA LEU A 462 -12.10 20.28 -3.55
C LEU A 462 -11.87 19.76 -2.13
N THR A 463 -12.13 18.47 -1.92
CA THR A 463 -12.14 17.84 -0.59
C THR A 463 -10.81 17.97 0.17
N PRO A 464 -9.64 17.82 -0.47
CA PRO A 464 -8.37 17.90 0.25
C PRO A 464 -8.03 19.28 0.81
N ALA A 465 -8.75 20.34 0.42
CA ALA A 465 -8.58 21.67 0.98
C ALA A 465 -9.24 21.85 2.35
N GLY A 466 -10.11 20.94 2.77
CA GLY A 466 -10.79 21.03 4.06
C GLY A 466 -10.19 20.15 5.17
N PRO A 467 -10.80 20.20 6.37
CA PRO A 467 -10.30 19.51 7.56
C PRO A 467 -10.51 17.99 7.52
N ASP A 468 -9.57 17.24 8.08
CA ASP A 468 -9.71 15.80 8.21
C ASP A 468 -10.33 15.45 9.58
N VAL A 469 -11.35 14.60 9.59
CA VAL A 469 -11.84 13.97 10.81
C VAL A 469 -10.90 12.83 11.18
N THR A 470 -10.21 12.97 12.32
CA THR A 470 -9.08 12.15 12.74
C THR A 470 -9.46 11.01 13.66
N SER A 471 -10.59 11.13 14.34
CA SER A 471 -11.18 10.10 15.19
C SER A 471 -12.70 10.24 15.17
N VAL A 472 -13.40 9.11 15.27
CA VAL A 472 -14.84 9.03 15.54
C VAL A 472 -15.04 7.89 16.52
N SER A 473 -15.70 8.18 17.63
CA SER A 473 -16.03 7.21 18.67
C SER A 473 -17.50 7.31 19.03
N LEU A 474 -18.11 6.16 19.23
CA LEU A 474 -19.53 6.02 19.51
C LEU A 474 -19.69 5.22 20.80
N SER A 475 -20.55 5.69 21.69
CA SER A 475 -20.90 5.00 22.93
C SER A 475 -22.41 4.99 23.11
N VAL A 476 -23.02 3.81 23.09
CA VAL A 476 -24.47 3.63 23.24
C VAL A 476 -24.84 3.56 24.72
N ASN A 477 -25.85 4.33 25.13
CA ASN A 477 -26.42 4.32 26.47
C ASN A 477 -27.95 4.38 26.39
N GLY A 478 -28.60 3.22 26.43
CA GLY A 478 -30.04 3.08 26.20
C GLY A 478 -30.42 3.50 24.78
N SER A 479 -31.47 4.32 24.65
CA SER A 479 -31.99 4.81 23.36
C SER A 479 -31.21 5.99 22.76
N ALA A 480 -30.01 6.28 23.27
CA ALA A 480 -29.15 7.35 22.75
C ALA A 480 -27.70 6.86 22.64
N ALA A 481 -27.01 7.30 21.59
CA ALA A 481 -25.56 7.15 21.48
C ALA A 481 -24.87 8.52 21.58
N THR A 482 -23.75 8.57 22.29
CA THR A 482 -22.84 9.72 22.30
C THR A 482 -21.84 9.55 21.17
N LEU A 483 -21.67 10.59 20.35
CA LEU A 483 -20.65 10.68 19.32
C LEU A 483 -19.59 11.67 19.79
N ALA A 484 -18.34 11.22 19.85
CA ALA A 484 -17.18 12.10 20.03
C ALA A 484 -16.24 11.95 18.84
N ALA A 485 -15.76 13.06 18.28
CA ALA A 485 -14.87 13.08 17.12
C ALA A 485 -13.84 14.20 17.24
N SER A 486 -12.75 14.13 16.50
CA SER A 486 -11.74 15.19 16.42
C SER A 486 -11.52 15.58 14.96
N ALA A 487 -11.56 16.87 14.63
CA ALA A 487 -11.32 17.39 13.28
C ALA A 487 -10.14 18.34 13.25
N THR A 488 -9.30 18.27 12.22
CA THR A 488 -8.13 19.16 12.10
C THR A 488 -7.86 19.61 10.67
N ASP A 489 -7.53 20.88 10.50
CA ASP A 489 -7.12 21.48 9.23
C ASP A 489 -5.58 21.57 9.10
N THR A 490 -4.84 20.93 10.02
CA THR A 490 -3.37 21.06 10.11
C THR A 490 -2.60 20.00 9.32
N ARG A 491 -3.28 19.01 8.71
CA ARG A 491 -2.67 17.81 8.11
C ARG A 491 -2.04 18.01 6.73
N PHE A 492 -1.26 19.07 6.57
CA PHE A 492 -0.50 19.34 5.35
C PHE A 492 1.00 19.25 5.59
N SER A 493 1.73 18.64 4.65
CA SER A 493 3.19 18.69 4.68
C SER A 493 3.67 20.14 4.51
N SER A 494 4.60 20.55 5.37
CA SER A 494 5.30 21.83 5.27
C SER A 494 6.61 21.75 4.49
N ARG A 495 6.91 20.57 3.91
CA ARG A 495 8.06 20.39 3.02
C ARG A 495 7.73 21.06 1.68
N ASN A 496 8.66 21.87 1.17
CA ASN A 496 8.50 22.61 -0.08
C ASN A 496 7.29 23.57 -0.10
N GLY A 497 7.10 24.30 1.01
CA GLY A 497 6.11 25.38 1.19
C GLY A 497 5.02 25.02 2.20
N ARG A 498 3.96 25.84 2.30
CA ARG A 498 2.90 25.70 3.32
C ARG A 498 1.51 25.88 2.71
N GLU A 499 0.52 25.17 3.25
CA GLU A 499 -0.91 25.41 3.00
C GLU A 499 -1.46 26.34 4.09
N PRO A 500 -2.46 27.19 3.78
CA PRO A 500 -3.19 27.92 4.80
C PRO A 500 -3.91 26.93 5.71
N VAL A 501 -3.79 27.13 7.02
CA VAL A 501 -4.59 26.44 8.03
C VAL A 501 -5.69 27.39 8.48
N GLN A 502 -6.92 26.90 8.49
CA GLN A 502 -8.11 27.63 8.88
C GLN A 502 -8.65 27.09 10.21
N ALA A 503 -9.39 27.91 10.94
CA ALA A 503 -10.21 27.40 12.03
C ALA A 503 -11.29 26.46 11.47
N ILE A 504 -11.62 25.40 12.22
CA ILE A 504 -12.82 24.63 11.95
C ILE A 504 -14.02 25.55 12.21
N ALA A 505 -15.00 25.55 11.32
CA ALA A 505 -16.18 26.43 11.42
C ALA A 505 -17.49 25.65 11.61
N GLN A 506 -17.52 24.38 11.21
CA GLN A 506 -18.70 23.52 11.31
C GLN A 506 -18.27 22.05 11.28
N ALA A 507 -19.00 21.19 11.97
CA ALA A 507 -18.94 19.74 11.76
C ALA A 507 -20.35 19.15 11.79
N GLU A 508 -20.52 18.04 11.09
CA GLU A 508 -21.81 17.35 10.98
C GLU A 508 -21.62 15.85 10.78
N TYR A 509 -22.65 15.10 11.14
CA TYR A 509 -22.74 13.67 10.91
C TYR A 509 -24.00 13.28 10.13
N TYR A 510 -23.97 12.09 9.55
CA TYR A 510 -25.06 11.45 8.82
C TYR A 510 -25.16 9.98 9.22
N ILE A 511 -26.35 9.40 9.12
CA ILE A 511 -26.59 7.98 9.41
C ILE A 511 -27.01 7.28 8.12
N ASP A 512 -26.26 6.24 7.76
CA ASP A 512 -26.40 5.33 6.60
C ASP A 512 -26.32 5.96 5.20
N VAL A 513 -26.78 7.20 5.03
CA VAL A 513 -26.74 7.92 3.76
C VAL A 513 -25.57 8.89 3.79
N PRO A 514 -24.54 8.70 2.94
CA PRO A 514 -23.36 9.57 2.96
C PRO A 514 -23.68 10.99 2.45
N PRO A 515 -22.90 12.01 2.84
CA PRO A 515 -23.19 13.44 2.60
C PRO A 515 -23.41 13.88 1.15
N TRP A 516 -23.00 13.07 0.17
CA TRP A 516 -23.10 13.39 -1.25
C TRP A 516 -24.25 12.67 -1.96
N LYS A 517 -25.03 11.84 -1.25
CA LYS A 517 -26.20 11.16 -1.81
C LYS A 517 -27.48 11.94 -1.52
N ALA A 518 -28.44 11.82 -2.43
CA ALA A 518 -29.77 12.39 -2.22
C ALA A 518 -30.44 11.74 -1.00
N GLY A 519 -31.11 12.54 -0.17
CA GLY A 519 -31.72 12.08 1.09
C GLY A 519 -30.76 12.02 2.28
N ALA A 520 -29.50 12.48 2.13
CA ALA A 520 -28.59 12.65 3.25
C ALA A 520 -29.04 13.85 4.11
N GLU A 521 -29.41 13.60 5.35
CA GLU A 521 -29.84 14.62 6.30
C GLU A 521 -28.70 14.96 7.28
N PRO A 522 -28.10 16.17 7.20
CA PRO A 522 -27.01 16.54 8.09
C PRO A 522 -27.52 16.80 9.50
N VAL A 523 -26.80 16.27 10.50
CA VAL A 523 -26.99 16.62 11.90
C VAL A 523 -25.73 17.31 12.42
N ALA A 524 -25.89 18.53 12.94
CA ALA A 524 -24.77 19.33 13.42
C ALA A 524 -24.10 18.68 14.65
N LEU A 525 -22.77 18.70 14.65
CA LEU A 525 -21.96 18.44 15.84
C LEU A 525 -21.62 19.77 16.51
N ALA A 526 -21.54 19.76 17.84
CA ALA A 526 -21.02 20.89 18.62
C ALA A 526 -19.53 20.71 18.86
N SER A 527 -18.77 21.80 18.97
CA SER A 527 -17.46 21.72 19.59
C SER A 527 -17.61 21.51 21.10
N THR A 528 -16.63 20.84 21.70
CA THR A 528 -16.68 20.42 23.10
C THR A 528 -16.56 21.60 24.06
N ASP A 529 -15.88 22.67 23.66
CA ASP A 529 -15.72 23.90 24.41
C ASP A 529 -16.79 24.98 24.05
N GLY A 530 -17.65 24.68 23.07
CA GLY A 530 -18.72 25.53 22.59
C GLY A 530 -18.30 26.61 21.58
N ARG A 531 -17.06 26.60 21.09
CA ARG A 531 -16.58 27.51 20.03
C ARG A 531 -15.89 26.77 18.89
N PHE A 532 -16.00 27.32 17.70
CA PHE A 532 -15.33 26.84 16.49
C PHE A 532 -14.31 27.92 16.11
N ASP A 533 -13.16 27.92 16.79
CA ASP A 533 -12.16 28.99 16.68
C ASP A 533 -10.71 28.49 16.56
N GLU A 534 -10.48 27.17 16.60
CA GLU A 534 -9.16 26.56 16.45
C GLU A 534 -9.02 25.75 15.15
N GLY A 535 -7.76 25.56 14.70
CA GLY A 535 -7.46 24.70 13.54
C GLY A 535 -7.61 23.21 13.80
N THR A 536 -7.83 22.83 15.07
CA THR A 536 -8.21 21.48 15.50
C THR A 536 -9.32 21.63 16.53
N GLU A 537 -10.41 20.91 16.37
CA GLU A 537 -11.56 20.96 17.28
C GLU A 537 -11.96 19.56 17.72
N GLU A 538 -12.28 19.43 19.02
CA GLU A 538 -12.93 18.26 19.58
C GLU A 538 -14.44 18.44 19.50
N LEU A 539 -15.13 17.45 18.95
CA LEU A 539 -16.53 17.50 18.55
C LEU A 539 -17.34 16.52 19.38
N THR A 540 -18.58 16.90 19.69
CA THR A 540 -19.54 16.08 20.42
C THR A 540 -20.94 16.16 19.81
N GLY A 541 -21.68 15.07 19.90
CA GLY A 541 -23.05 14.95 19.43
C GLY A 541 -23.79 13.83 20.13
N SER A 542 -25.12 13.83 20.00
CA SER A 542 -25.99 12.75 20.47
C SER A 542 -26.85 12.24 19.32
N ILE A 543 -26.87 10.92 19.17
CA ILE A 543 -27.67 10.20 18.19
C ILE A 543 -28.85 9.57 18.93
N ASP A 544 -30.08 9.93 18.55
CA ASP A 544 -31.27 9.20 18.97
C ASP A 544 -31.35 7.87 18.20
N THR A 545 -31.26 6.76 18.91
CA THR A 545 -31.30 5.42 18.30
C THR A 545 -32.71 4.84 18.25
N SER A 546 -33.72 5.50 18.85
CA SER A 546 -35.09 4.99 18.93
C SER A 546 -35.79 4.89 17.57
N GLY A 547 -35.35 5.70 16.59
CA GLY A 547 -35.85 5.69 15.22
C GLY A 547 -35.04 4.83 14.25
N LEU A 548 -33.95 4.21 14.71
CA LEU A 548 -33.09 3.37 13.88
C LEU A 548 -33.58 1.92 13.92
N SER A 549 -33.42 1.23 12.79
CA SER A 549 -33.65 -0.21 12.74
C SER A 549 -32.63 -0.95 13.60
N GLU A 550 -32.94 -2.18 13.97
CA GLU A 550 -31.94 -3.03 14.60
C GLU A 550 -30.81 -3.38 13.62
N GLY A 551 -29.60 -3.46 14.15
CA GLY A 551 -28.39 -3.86 13.45
C GLY A 551 -27.36 -2.74 13.32
N LYS A 552 -26.48 -2.94 12.33
CA LYS A 552 -25.32 -2.09 12.10
C LYS A 552 -25.68 -0.91 11.21
N HIS A 553 -25.45 0.29 11.73
CA HIS A 553 -25.57 1.57 11.05
C HIS A 553 -24.19 2.17 10.79
N THR A 554 -24.04 2.91 9.70
CA THR A 554 -22.80 3.65 9.40
C THR A 554 -22.99 5.12 9.70
N VAL A 555 -22.21 5.65 10.64
CA VAL A 555 -22.21 7.07 10.98
C VAL A 555 -21.08 7.75 10.24
N PHE A 556 -21.41 8.61 9.27
CA PHE A 556 -20.45 9.42 8.53
C PHE A 556 -20.24 10.75 9.25
N VAL A 557 -19.01 11.23 9.33
CA VAL A 557 -18.65 12.51 9.94
C VAL A 557 -17.77 13.30 8.99
N ARG A 558 -18.03 14.60 8.88
CA ARG A 558 -17.17 15.55 8.16
C ARG A 558 -17.14 16.90 8.86
N ALA A 559 -16.09 17.67 8.56
CA ALA A 559 -15.92 19.02 9.06
C ALA A 559 -15.68 20.01 7.90
N ARG A 560 -15.99 21.27 8.17
CA ARG A 560 -15.82 22.40 7.27
C ARG A 560 -14.94 23.45 7.94
N ASP A 561 -14.01 23.99 7.18
CA ASP A 561 -13.18 25.09 7.65
C ASP A 561 -13.87 26.48 7.51
N ALA A 562 -13.23 27.52 8.05
CA ALA A 562 -13.67 28.90 7.95
C ALA A 562 -13.61 29.50 6.52
N ALA A 563 -12.86 28.87 5.61
CA ALA A 563 -12.85 29.23 4.18
C ALA A 563 -14.02 28.58 3.42
N GLY A 564 -14.77 27.70 4.08
CA GLY A 564 -15.94 27.03 3.54
C GLY A 564 -15.65 25.70 2.84
N ASN A 565 -14.45 25.13 2.99
CA ASN A 565 -14.05 23.86 2.41
C ASN A 565 -14.49 22.68 3.29
N TRP A 566 -15.25 21.75 2.72
CA TRP A 566 -15.57 20.48 3.36
C TRP A 566 -14.44 19.48 3.14
N GLY A 567 -13.94 18.89 4.23
CA GLY A 567 -12.86 17.92 4.16
C GLY A 567 -13.31 16.47 4.00
N ALA A 568 -12.36 15.55 4.16
CA ALA A 568 -12.58 14.12 3.95
C ALA A 568 -13.60 13.56 4.97
N VAL A 569 -14.43 12.62 4.49
CA VAL A 569 -15.38 11.92 5.34
C VAL A 569 -14.67 10.79 6.08
N SER A 570 -14.95 10.68 7.37
CA SER A 570 -14.60 9.52 8.18
C SER A 570 -15.88 8.86 8.70
N ALA A 571 -15.82 7.57 9.04
CA ALA A 571 -16.98 6.85 9.51
C ALA A 571 -16.70 5.97 10.74
N ALA A 572 -17.76 5.64 11.46
CA ALA A 572 -17.77 4.63 12.51
C ALA A 572 -19.05 3.80 12.43
N PHE A 573 -19.01 2.55 12.91
CA PHE A 573 -20.20 1.72 13.03
C PHE A 573 -20.93 1.99 14.34
N LEU A 574 -22.25 2.11 14.25
CA LEU A 574 -23.18 2.16 15.36
C LEU A 574 -24.01 0.87 15.35
N GLU A 575 -23.93 0.06 16.39
CA GLU A 575 -24.77 -1.14 16.55
C GLU A 575 -25.99 -0.79 17.40
N VAL A 576 -27.19 -0.96 16.85
CA VAL A 576 -28.48 -0.76 17.53
C VAL A 576 -29.08 -2.14 17.81
N GLY A 577 -29.35 -2.46 19.07
CA GLY A 577 -29.91 -3.74 19.49
C GLY A 577 -31.37 -3.65 19.93
N ASP A 578 -32.07 -4.78 19.92
CA ASP A 578 -33.41 -4.94 20.50
C ASP A 578 -33.32 -4.86 22.03
N ASP A 579 -34.03 -3.91 22.65
CA ASP A 579 -34.17 -3.82 24.12
C ASP A 579 -34.97 -5.00 24.71
N SER A 580 -35.35 -6.01 23.91
CA SER A 580 -36.15 -7.15 24.32
C SER A 580 -35.49 -8.55 24.21
N GLY A 581 -34.17 -8.63 24.04
CA GLY A 581 -33.45 -9.91 24.14
C GLY A 581 -31.93 -9.75 24.27
N GLY A 582 -31.39 -10.02 25.46
CA GLY A 582 -29.97 -9.88 25.76
C GLY A 582 -29.05 -10.57 24.74
N GLY A 583 -28.26 -9.75 24.04
CA GLY A 583 -27.29 -10.17 23.02
C GLY A 583 -26.13 -9.18 22.86
N ASN A 584 -25.27 -9.15 23.88
CA ASN A 584 -23.81 -8.99 23.79
C ASN A 584 -23.10 -7.67 23.42
N SER A 585 -23.40 -6.57 24.12
CA SER A 585 -22.42 -5.47 24.32
C SER A 585 -22.49 -4.79 25.71
N GLN A 586 -23.44 -5.15 26.57
CA GLN A 586 -23.66 -4.39 27.82
C GLN A 586 -22.70 -4.67 28.98
N TYR A 587 -21.78 -5.63 28.88
CA TYR A 587 -20.88 -5.99 29.99
C TYR A 587 -19.44 -6.18 29.54
N GLU A 588 -18.99 -5.27 28.69
CA GLU A 588 -17.59 -5.13 28.29
C GLU A 588 -16.87 -4.15 29.22
N TYR A 589 -15.75 -4.60 29.78
CA TYR A 589 -14.85 -3.79 30.58
C TYR A 589 -13.48 -3.83 29.89
N ALA A 590 -13.01 -2.67 29.44
CA ALA A 590 -11.80 -2.56 28.61
C ALA A 590 -10.77 -1.60 29.22
N ASN A 591 -9.50 -1.82 28.88
CA ASN A 591 -8.42 -0.87 29.08
C ASN A 591 -7.68 -0.74 27.75
N THR A 592 -7.75 0.47 27.18
CA THR A 592 -7.14 0.84 25.89
C THR A 592 -5.87 1.67 26.05
N THR A 593 -5.38 1.83 27.28
CA THR A 593 -4.11 2.52 27.54
C THR A 593 -2.97 1.62 27.07
N SER A 594 -2.30 2.03 26.01
CA SER A 594 -1.11 1.31 25.53
C SER A 594 0.01 1.38 26.58
N GLN A 595 0.64 0.22 26.83
CA GLN A 595 1.77 0.10 27.73
C GLN A 595 2.90 -0.68 27.07
N ALA A 596 4.13 -0.16 27.16
CA ALA A 596 5.29 -0.84 26.63
C ALA A 596 5.53 -2.18 27.35
N ILE A 597 5.76 -3.24 26.57
CA ILE A 597 6.28 -4.52 27.04
C ILE A 597 7.81 -4.41 26.94
N PRO A 598 8.53 -4.31 28.07
CA PRO A 598 9.98 -4.20 28.06
C PRO A 598 10.63 -5.51 27.62
N ASP A 599 11.73 -5.40 26.87
CA ASP A 599 12.57 -6.53 26.43
C ASP A 599 12.96 -7.39 27.64
N ARG A 600 12.68 -8.70 27.56
CA ARG A 600 12.88 -9.66 28.67
C ARG A 600 12.28 -9.20 30.00
N GLY A 601 11.12 -8.56 29.94
CA GLY A 601 10.42 -8.04 31.11
C GLY A 601 8.91 -8.21 31.01
N SER A 602 8.18 -7.57 31.92
CA SER A 602 6.73 -7.64 31.92
C SER A 602 6.09 -6.31 32.30
N VAL A 603 4.85 -6.15 31.86
CA VAL A 603 3.99 -5.03 32.19
C VAL A 603 2.63 -5.55 32.65
N THR A 604 1.99 -4.79 33.54
CA THR A 604 0.67 -5.12 34.09
C THR A 604 -0.34 -4.02 33.79
N SER A 605 -1.51 -4.46 33.36
CA SER A 605 -2.67 -3.61 33.12
C SER A 605 -3.86 -4.12 33.92
N GLN A 606 -4.70 -3.20 34.41
CA GLN A 606 -5.83 -3.53 35.29
C GLN A 606 -7.16 -3.06 34.69
N ILE A 607 -8.20 -3.85 34.98
CA ILE A 607 -9.61 -3.54 34.73
C ILE A 607 -10.39 -3.92 35.99
N THR A 608 -11.38 -3.11 36.36
CA THR A 608 -12.28 -3.42 37.48
C THR A 608 -13.67 -3.68 36.95
N VAL A 609 -14.21 -4.88 37.22
CA VAL A 609 -15.62 -5.20 36.98
C VAL A 609 -16.42 -4.76 38.21
N PRO A 610 -17.40 -3.85 38.10
CA PRO A 610 -18.19 -3.35 39.22
C PRO A 610 -18.89 -4.45 40.02
N ALA A 611 -19.16 -4.22 41.31
CA ALA A 611 -19.82 -5.19 42.18
C ALA A 611 -21.29 -5.43 41.82
N ASP A 612 -21.93 -4.45 41.19
CA ASP A 612 -23.29 -4.47 40.65
C ASP A 612 -23.34 -4.99 39.20
N ALA A 613 -22.21 -5.41 38.61
CA ALA A 613 -22.21 -6.11 37.34
C ALA A 613 -23.08 -7.38 37.44
N PRO A 614 -23.81 -7.74 36.37
CA PRO A 614 -24.73 -8.86 36.40
C PRO A 614 -24.01 -10.18 36.69
N ALA A 615 -24.74 -11.11 37.28
CA ALA A 615 -24.25 -12.47 37.46
C ALA A 615 -24.02 -13.12 36.08
N ALA A 616 -22.77 -13.45 35.78
CA ALA A 616 -22.36 -14.19 34.59
C ALA A 616 -21.60 -15.45 35.00
N SER A 617 -21.80 -16.54 34.26
CA SER A 617 -21.14 -17.82 34.54
C SER A 617 -19.79 -17.94 33.85
N SER A 618 -19.58 -17.18 32.77
CA SER A 618 -18.33 -17.09 32.02
C SER A 618 -18.08 -15.69 31.49
N ALA A 619 -16.86 -15.47 31.00
CA ALA A 619 -16.47 -14.26 30.29
C ALA A 619 -15.46 -14.60 29.19
N THR A 620 -15.43 -13.77 28.15
CA THR A 620 -14.40 -13.78 27.12
C THR A 620 -13.38 -12.67 27.37
N VAL A 621 -12.11 -13.03 27.49
CA VAL A 621 -11.00 -12.07 27.50
C VAL A 621 -10.46 -11.90 26.08
N SER A 622 -10.22 -10.65 25.66
CA SER A 622 -9.53 -10.32 24.41
C SER A 622 -8.35 -9.41 24.71
N VAL A 623 -7.16 -9.74 24.21
CA VAL A 623 -5.91 -9.01 24.47
C VAL A 623 -5.24 -8.70 23.15
N THR A 624 -5.04 -7.43 22.84
CA THR A 624 -4.31 -6.97 21.66
C THR A 624 -2.91 -6.54 22.07
N ILE A 625 -1.91 -7.09 21.38
CA ILE A 625 -0.52 -6.67 21.49
C ILE A 625 -0.02 -6.26 20.12
N ASP A 626 0.92 -5.33 20.09
CA ASP A 626 1.77 -5.05 18.93
C ASP A 626 3.21 -5.37 19.31
N HIS A 627 3.79 -6.42 18.73
CA HIS A 627 5.11 -6.93 19.13
C HIS A 627 5.96 -7.28 17.91
N THR A 628 7.26 -7.02 18.02
CA THR A 628 8.22 -7.26 16.93
C THR A 628 8.57 -8.74 16.75
N TYR A 629 8.27 -9.59 17.75
CA TYR A 629 8.22 -11.05 17.65
C TYR A 629 7.18 -11.59 18.64
N GLN A 630 6.09 -12.21 18.20
CA GLN A 630 5.01 -12.58 19.13
C GLN A 630 5.24 -13.94 19.81
N GLY A 631 6.20 -14.74 19.33
CA GLY A 631 6.42 -16.10 19.81
C GLY A 631 6.95 -16.18 21.24
N ASP A 632 7.61 -15.17 21.75
CA ASP A 632 8.12 -15.11 23.13
C ASP A 632 7.15 -14.44 24.11
N VAL A 633 6.11 -13.76 23.63
CA VAL A 633 5.15 -13.11 24.51
C VAL A 633 4.27 -14.13 25.25
N ARG A 634 4.14 -13.97 26.56
CA ARG A 634 3.23 -14.71 27.43
C ARG A 634 2.21 -13.76 28.06
N LEU A 635 0.93 -14.07 27.87
CA LEU A 635 -0.20 -13.31 28.40
C LEU A 635 -0.89 -14.10 29.52
N THR A 636 -0.90 -13.54 30.73
CA THR A 636 -1.52 -14.17 31.91
C THR A 636 -2.58 -13.24 32.50
N LEU A 637 -3.81 -13.74 32.63
CA LEU A 637 -4.90 -13.03 33.32
C LEU A 637 -5.01 -13.54 34.75
N SER A 638 -5.21 -12.64 35.71
CA SER A 638 -5.26 -12.98 37.15
C SER A 638 -6.32 -12.21 37.93
N LYS A 639 -6.87 -12.86 38.96
CA LYS A 639 -7.82 -12.31 39.94
C LYS A 639 -7.79 -13.10 41.24
N GLY A 640 -7.72 -12.40 42.38
CA GLY A 640 -7.85 -13.00 43.71
C GLY A 640 -6.87 -14.17 43.99
N GLY A 641 -5.64 -14.08 43.47
CA GLY A 641 -4.62 -15.14 43.62
C GLY A 641 -4.73 -16.32 42.65
N ARG A 642 -5.71 -16.32 41.73
CA ARG A 642 -5.85 -17.31 40.65
C ARG A 642 -5.45 -16.72 39.30
N SER A 643 -4.99 -17.55 38.37
CA SER A 643 -4.55 -17.12 37.04
C SER A 643 -4.84 -18.12 35.93
N VAL A 644 -4.89 -17.62 34.69
CA VAL A 644 -5.00 -18.39 33.45
C VAL A 644 -4.05 -17.82 32.39
N ILE A 645 -3.50 -18.68 31.54
CA ILE A 645 -2.70 -18.27 30.39
C ILE A 645 -3.64 -18.04 29.21
N VAL A 646 -3.71 -16.81 28.71
CA VAL A 646 -4.48 -16.44 27.51
C VAL A 646 -3.70 -16.81 26.25
N LYS A 647 -2.38 -16.58 26.31
CA LYS A 647 -1.41 -16.94 25.26
C LYS A 647 -0.13 -17.38 25.94
N ASN A 648 0.39 -18.55 25.58
CA ASN A 648 1.72 -18.96 26.02
C ASN A 648 2.79 -18.53 25.01
N ASN A 649 4.04 -18.49 25.46
CA ASN A 649 5.16 -18.36 24.54
C ASN A 649 5.29 -19.65 23.70
N ASN A 650 5.48 -19.48 22.40
CA ASN A 650 5.73 -20.51 21.40
C ASN A 650 6.87 -20.04 20.49
N GLY A 651 8.09 -20.55 20.71
CA GLY A 651 9.27 -20.15 19.93
C GLY A 651 9.20 -20.47 18.43
N ARG A 652 8.17 -21.19 17.96
CA ARG A 652 7.90 -21.43 16.54
C ARG A 652 6.99 -20.38 15.90
N ASP A 653 6.36 -19.52 16.69
CA ASP A 653 5.50 -18.45 16.21
C ASP A 653 6.35 -17.22 15.88
N SER A 654 6.60 -17.00 14.58
CA SER A 654 7.37 -15.85 14.09
C SER A 654 6.48 -14.68 13.68
N SER A 655 5.21 -14.65 14.11
CA SER A 655 4.29 -13.54 13.83
C SER A 655 4.83 -12.22 14.38
N ARG A 656 4.57 -11.11 13.67
CA ARG A 656 4.99 -9.75 14.04
C ARG A 656 3.82 -8.78 13.86
N GLY A 657 3.89 -7.62 14.52
CA GLY A 657 2.89 -6.57 14.41
C GLY A 657 1.74 -6.73 15.40
N SER A 658 0.59 -6.12 15.09
CA SER A 658 -0.60 -6.13 15.95
C SER A 658 -1.41 -7.42 15.81
N LYS A 659 -1.80 -8.04 16.93
CA LYS A 659 -2.66 -9.24 16.97
C LYS A 659 -3.47 -9.31 18.25
N THR A 660 -4.70 -9.79 18.13
CA THR A 660 -5.61 -10.05 19.26
C THR A 660 -5.68 -11.52 19.60
N TYR A 661 -5.55 -11.84 20.89
CA TYR A 661 -5.69 -13.18 21.46
C TYR A 661 -6.93 -13.24 22.34
N THR A 662 -7.71 -14.31 22.21
CA THR A 662 -8.96 -14.50 22.95
C THR A 662 -8.94 -15.77 23.78
N ALA A 663 -9.51 -15.73 24.99
CA ALA A 663 -9.75 -16.92 25.81
C ALA A 663 -11.06 -16.81 26.58
N SER A 664 -11.70 -17.95 26.87
CA SER A 664 -12.89 -18.00 27.73
C SER A 664 -12.51 -18.39 29.15
N ILE A 665 -13.13 -17.75 30.14
CA ILE A 665 -12.93 -18.00 31.57
C ILE A 665 -14.28 -18.22 32.26
N SER A 666 -14.30 -18.92 33.41
CA SER A 666 -15.53 -19.15 34.17
C SER A 666 -15.52 -18.48 35.55
N ALA A 667 -16.71 -18.14 36.05
CA ALA A 667 -16.89 -17.62 37.41
C ALA A 667 -16.42 -18.64 38.47
N SER A 668 -16.60 -19.94 38.23
CA SER A 668 -16.11 -20.99 39.12
C SER A 668 -14.58 -21.02 39.19
N GLN A 669 -13.90 -20.73 38.08
CA GLN A 669 -12.43 -20.67 38.03
C GLN A 669 -11.88 -19.51 38.88
N PHE A 670 -12.58 -18.37 39.00
CA PHE A 670 -12.07 -17.16 39.66
C PHE A 670 -12.85 -16.70 40.91
N ASN A 671 -13.75 -17.54 41.43
CA ASN A 671 -14.67 -17.21 42.53
C ASN A 671 -15.47 -15.92 42.24
N GLY A 672 -16.17 -15.91 41.11
CA GLY A 672 -16.92 -14.75 40.59
C GLY A 672 -16.14 -13.94 39.58
N LEU A 673 -16.84 -13.09 38.83
CA LEU A 673 -16.25 -12.26 37.76
C LEU A 673 -16.14 -10.77 38.11
N THR A 674 -16.78 -10.34 39.21
CA THR A 674 -16.71 -8.97 39.72
C THR A 674 -15.43 -8.71 40.53
N GLY A 675 -14.95 -7.46 40.54
CA GLY A 675 -13.73 -7.02 41.21
C GLY A 675 -12.56 -6.73 40.25
N ALA A 676 -11.39 -6.50 40.83
CA ALA A 676 -10.19 -6.14 40.07
C ALA A 676 -9.57 -7.35 39.35
N TRP A 677 -9.25 -7.15 38.07
CA TRP A 677 -8.53 -8.07 37.21
C TRP A 677 -7.19 -7.46 36.82
N THR A 678 -6.16 -8.31 36.74
CA THR A 678 -4.83 -7.90 36.29
C THR A 678 -4.39 -8.79 35.14
N LEU A 679 -4.08 -8.17 34.00
CA LEU A 679 -3.41 -8.80 32.87
C LEU A 679 -1.91 -8.52 32.98
N THR A 680 -1.10 -9.56 32.88
CA THR A 680 0.35 -9.48 32.73
C THR A 680 0.74 -9.88 31.32
N ALA A 681 1.37 -8.96 30.60
CA ALA A 681 2.07 -9.26 29.34
C ALA A 681 3.56 -9.33 29.62
N GLN A 682 4.17 -10.48 29.33
CA GLN A 682 5.58 -10.74 29.56
C GLN A 682 6.26 -11.10 28.26
N ASP A 683 7.36 -10.43 27.95
CA ASP A 683 8.33 -10.94 27.00
C ASP A 683 9.30 -11.90 27.74
N VAL A 684 9.42 -13.11 27.23
CA VAL A 684 10.15 -14.21 27.85
C VAL A 684 11.60 -14.27 27.37
N TYR A 685 11.89 -13.81 26.15
CA TYR A 685 13.24 -13.83 25.58
C TYR A 685 13.77 -12.41 25.46
N SER A 686 14.90 -12.22 24.79
CA SER A 686 15.52 -10.90 24.64
C SER A 686 15.76 -10.63 23.17
N ARG A 687 15.75 -9.34 22.76
CA ARG A 687 16.07 -8.74 21.43
C ARG A 687 14.86 -8.10 20.74
N ASP A 688 13.69 -8.13 21.33
CA ASP A 688 12.49 -7.54 20.78
C ASP A 688 11.70 -6.81 21.85
N THR A 689 10.83 -5.92 21.39
CA THR A 689 9.96 -5.13 22.25
C THR A 689 8.61 -5.00 21.58
N GLY A 690 7.63 -4.56 22.35
CA GLY A 690 6.33 -4.20 21.83
C GLY A 690 5.48 -3.48 22.85
N SER A 691 4.18 -3.53 22.66
CA SER A 691 3.21 -2.93 23.57
C SER A 691 2.00 -3.81 23.74
N LEU A 692 1.45 -3.79 24.95
CA LEU A 692 0.06 -4.16 25.19
C LEU A 692 -0.77 -2.97 24.74
N THR A 693 -1.50 -3.10 23.63
CA THR A 693 -2.23 -1.96 23.03
C THR A 693 -3.61 -1.80 23.65
N SER A 694 -4.31 -2.91 23.88
CA SER A 694 -5.60 -2.91 24.57
C SER A 694 -5.96 -4.30 25.08
N TRP A 695 -6.84 -4.37 26.07
CA TRP A 695 -7.50 -5.62 26.41
C TRP A 695 -8.87 -5.38 27.03
N LYS A 696 -9.72 -6.41 26.99
CA LYS A 696 -11.08 -6.36 27.52
C LYS A 696 -11.56 -7.69 28.10
N LEU A 697 -12.51 -7.60 29.01
CA LEU A 697 -13.33 -8.67 29.54
C LEU A 697 -14.78 -8.43 29.14
N VAL A 698 -15.39 -9.41 28.48
CA VAL A 698 -16.80 -9.39 28.10
C VAL A 698 -17.50 -10.48 28.91
N LEU A 699 -18.43 -10.12 29.79
CA LEU A 699 -19.18 -11.11 30.55
C LEU A 699 -20.19 -11.80 29.63
N ASP A 700 -20.13 -13.13 29.53
CA ASP A 700 -21.08 -13.90 28.72
C ASP A 700 -22.38 -14.08 29.55
N LYS A 701 -23.49 -13.54 29.06
CA LYS A 701 -24.81 -13.75 29.65
C LYS A 701 -25.57 -14.89 28.99
#